data_AF-A0A7V4IHQ5-F1
#
_entry.id   AF-A0A7V4IHQ5-F1
#
_cell.length_a   1.000
_cell.length_b   1.000
_cell.length_c   1.000
_cell.angle_alpha   90.00
_cell.angle_beta   90.00
_cell.angle_gamma   90.00
#
_symmetry.space_group_name_H-M   'P 1'
#
loop_
_entity.id
_entity.type
_entity.pdbx_description
1 polymer ?
#
loop_
_entity_poly.entity_id
_entity_poly.type
_entity_poly.pdbx_seq_one_letter_code
_entity_poly.pdbx_strand_id
1 'polypeptide(L)'
;MKSHRSRLFVLTLALFVPLAATARNNIRQTFFTLYPGAVGSALDTVPSKPGHCGVCHFDFNGGGTRNPYGVAIQNSGQSLNQEAGRSNALWAVRLLDSDGDGVASQSEITNTLTFANTPTFPGLSAAHTNLVSNVALSDIAGRLTPVIGGDTTPPAVTVTKPNGGETLTANLATNLTWTATDASGVVAVHIHLSTNNGASWHPIARNLANTGTFSWVPADRPTTQARIRVSATDTYGNLGFDDSNGAFTIVSRTGIALVGTTLRDFDLPGTQPFEHGPELAASGECATCHGGYDTAKEPYFNWRGSMMANASRDLLFQANLALANQDAANSGDLCLRCHLPRGWLGGRSVPTDGSRMVAADGDGVTCALCHGMTDPVYQAGVNPTNDLAVLAALTFPGTNYGNGMFVIDPSGTRRGPRSDATMGHVSLASPFHRSAAFCGTCHDVSNPVFTRDANGVYQPNPLNAHAGVFSPHFIAPVERTYSEWLHSDYNSTNGVFAPAFAGNRPGGRVSTCQHCHMRSTSGHAANTNLNPGIPLRTDMAVHDMVGGSTWMPAMLTNLFPGEVSQPAIQAGIERATYLLQNAASLAVADTGTQLKVTVTNECGHKLPTGYPEGRRVWLNVQFYDAANNLLAESGAYDPNTGVLTRDAAAKIYEVHPGIDTNIASLLGKPADKSLHFVLNNKVYEDNRIPPRGFNHTAYAAFGGEPVGHHYDDGQYWDDTLYELPVGATRAEVKLYYQSTSKEFVEFLHTNNVTNTKGQELYNLWANNGKCPPTLMKSATWVTAFQMQSAAFTEQGRFRIQFLCRPGLTYTIEYKDALAAPTWQTFAANGTQTPGGTSSHFEDDFTAASSGGPSPTGARFYRIRYHAP
;
A
#
# COMPACT_ATOMS: atom_id res chain seq x y z
N MET A 1 -62.94 34.15 9.20
CA MET A 1 -63.21 35.36 10.01
C MET A 1 -61.89 35.90 10.54
N LYS A 2 -61.56 37.14 10.15
CA LYS A 2 -60.82 38.19 10.86
C LYS A 2 -59.54 37.81 11.64
N SER A 3 -58.39 38.33 11.21
CA SER A 3 -57.95 39.61 11.78
C SER A 3 -56.94 40.33 10.87
N HIS A 4 -57.19 41.64 10.70
CA HIS A 4 -56.29 42.63 10.13
C HIS A 4 -55.15 42.94 11.10
N ARG A 5 -53.91 43.12 10.60
CA ARG A 5 -53.05 44.24 11.00
C ARG A 5 -52.26 44.78 9.82
N SER A 6 -52.13 46.11 9.85
CA SER A 6 -51.79 47.00 8.77
C SER A 6 -50.32 47.44 8.84
N ARG A 7 -49.72 47.58 7.65
CA ARG A 7 -48.70 48.55 7.19
C ARG A 7 -47.64 49.05 8.19
N LEU A 8 -46.37 48.79 7.87
CA LEU A 8 -45.35 49.83 7.77
C LEU A 8 -44.37 49.48 6.65
N PHE A 9 -44.39 50.26 5.57
CA PHE A 9 -43.41 50.24 4.48
C PHE A 9 -42.18 51.02 4.98
N VAL A 10 -41.05 50.36 5.17
CA VAL A 10 -39.77 51.05 5.39
C VAL A 10 -39.07 51.12 4.03
N LEU A 11 -39.13 52.32 3.44
CA LEU A 11 -38.31 52.73 2.30
C LEU A 11 -36.84 52.74 2.78
N THR A 12 -36.04 51.76 2.38
CA THR A 12 -34.58 51.82 2.58
C THR A 12 -34.03 52.75 1.50
N LEU A 13 -33.78 54.00 1.88
CA LEU A 13 -33.11 54.99 1.07
C LEU A 13 -31.66 54.52 0.85
N ALA A 14 -31.33 54.06 -0.36
CA ALA A 14 -29.96 53.77 -0.77
C ALA A 14 -29.19 55.10 -0.84
N LEU A 15 -28.54 55.47 0.26
CA LEU A 15 -27.53 56.52 0.29
C LEU A 15 -26.34 56.05 -0.56
N PHE A 16 -26.23 56.57 -1.78
CA PHE A 16 -24.98 56.58 -2.53
C PHE A 16 -23.98 57.40 -1.73
N VAL A 17 -23.16 56.74 -0.91
CA VAL A 17 -21.94 57.33 -0.36
C VAL A 17 -20.98 57.47 -1.55
N PRO A 18 -20.49 58.67 -1.88
CA PRO A 18 -19.42 58.79 -2.85
C PRO A 18 -18.21 58.02 -2.29
N LEU A 19 -17.74 57.01 -3.02
CA LEU A 19 -16.43 56.42 -2.76
C LEU A 19 -15.42 57.56 -2.79
N ALA A 20 -14.93 57.97 -1.62
CA ALA A 20 -13.79 58.85 -1.52
C ALA A 20 -12.66 58.19 -2.30
N ALA A 21 -12.16 58.87 -3.34
CA ALA A 21 -10.98 58.42 -4.05
C ALA A 21 -9.86 58.25 -3.02
N THR A 22 -9.50 57.00 -2.71
CA THR A 22 -8.37 56.72 -1.84
C THR A 22 -7.13 57.27 -2.53
N ALA A 23 -6.34 58.08 -1.80
CA ALA A 23 -5.09 58.59 -2.32
C ALA A 23 -4.22 57.42 -2.77
N ARG A 24 -3.68 57.48 -4.00
CA ARG A 24 -2.85 56.41 -4.54
C ARG A 24 -1.63 56.19 -3.62
N ASN A 25 -1.41 54.95 -3.21
CA ASN A 25 -0.25 54.59 -2.37
C ASN A 25 1.05 54.97 -3.09
N ASN A 26 1.93 55.71 -2.42
CA ASN A 26 3.26 56.00 -2.96
C ASN A 26 4.20 54.79 -2.82
N ILE A 27 5.36 54.82 -3.49
CA ILE A 27 6.29 53.67 -3.49
C ILE A 27 6.83 53.33 -2.10
N ARG A 28 6.96 54.32 -1.20
CA ARG A 28 7.33 54.09 0.21
C ARG A 28 6.26 53.29 0.95
N GLN A 29 4.98 53.63 0.78
CA GLN A 29 3.88 52.87 1.37
C GLN A 29 3.87 51.44 0.83
N THR A 30 4.03 51.25 -0.49
CA THR A 30 4.13 49.92 -1.10
C THR A 30 5.32 49.11 -0.54
N PHE A 31 6.47 49.75 -0.30
CA PHE A 31 7.65 49.11 0.31
C PHE A 31 7.35 48.55 1.70
N PHE A 32 6.75 49.34 2.59
CA PHE A 32 6.42 48.89 3.95
C PHE A 32 5.23 47.94 4.00
N THR A 33 4.32 47.97 3.00
CA THR A 33 3.32 46.93 2.82
C THR A 33 3.95 45.59 2.45
N LEU A 34 4.99 45.60 1.61
CA LEU A 34 5.71 44.38 1.22
C LEU A 34 6.61 43.84 2.33
N TYR A 35 7.20 44.74 3.12
CA TYR A 35 8.11 44.42 4.22
C TYR A 35 7.55 44.94 5.55
N PRO A 36 6.49 44.32 6.11
CA PRO A 36 5.86 44.79 7.34
C PRO A 36 6.81 44.79 8.53
N GLY A 37 7.81 43.89 8.56
CA GLY A 37 8.84 43.86 9.60
C GLY A 37 9.83 45.04 9.57
N ALA A 38 9.84 45.85 8.51
CA ALA A 38 10.67 47.06 8.42
C ALA A 38 9.97 48.31 8.97
N VAL A 39 8.67 48.25 9.28
CA VAL A 39 7.93 49.36 9.89
C VAL A 39 8.46 49.63 11.30
N GLY A 40 8.70 50.91 11.62
CA GLY A 40 9.32 51.32 12.88
C GLY A 40 10.84 51.08 12.96
N SER A 41 11.47 50.50 11.92
CA SER A 41 12.93 50.36 11.86
C SER A 41 13.63 51.67 11.48
N ALA A 42 14.97 51.66 11.43
CA ALA A 42 15.73 52.80 10.91
C ALA A 42 15.26 53.18 9.49
N LEU A 43 14.97 52.22 8.60
CA LEU A 43 14.44 52.50 7.26
C LEU A 43 13.15 53.33 7.27
N ASP A 44 12.33 53.22 8.31
CA ASP A 44 11.07 53.97 8.46
C ASP A 44 11.26 55.29 9.22
N THR A 45 12.20 55.32 10.16
CA THR A 45 12.29 56.36 11.21
C THR A 45 13.43 57.36 11.04
N VAL A 46 14.43 57.14 10.18
CA VAL A 46 15.46 58.18 9.96
C VAL A 46 14.84 59.49 9.44
N PRO A 47 15.31 60.65 9.92
CA PRO A 47 14.81 61.96 9.47
C PRO A 47 14.85 62.08 7.95
N SER A 48 13.67 62.24 7.35
CA SER A 48 13.46 62.36 5.91
C SER A 48 12.20 63.15 5.62
N LYS A 49 12.05 63.65 4.40
CA LYS A 49 10.83 64.36 4.00
C LYS A 49 9.62 63.41 4.05
N PRO A 50 8.44 63.85 4.54
CA PRO A 50 7.24 63.01 4.55
C PRO A 50 6.99 62.31 3.21
N GLY A 51 6.90 60.98 3.23
CA GLY A 51 6.73 60.14 2.04
C GLY A 51 8.02 59.59 1.41
N HIS A 52 9.21 59.88 1.97
CA HIS A 52 10.50 59.34 1.52
C HIS A 52 11.24 58.65 2.67
N CYS A 53 12.26 57.85 2.36
CA CYS A 53 13.04 57.10 3.36
C CYS A 53 14.48 56.78 2.91
N GLY A 54 14.99 57.38 1.83
CA GLY A 54 16.35 57.13 1.33
C GLY A 54 16.64 55.72 0.79
N VAL A 55 15.68 54.80 0.84
CA VAL A 55 15.85 53.41 0.35
C VAL A 55 16.17 53.35 -1.14
N CYS A 56 15.65 54.27 -1.96
CA CYS A 56 15.83 54.28 -3.43
C CYS A 56 16.77 55.38 -3.95
N HIS A 57 17.23 56.29 -3.09
CA HIS A 57 17.95 57.51 -3.49
C HIS A 57 18.98 57.88 -2.42
N PHE A 58 20.11 58.46 -2.85
CA PHE A 58 21.10 58.99 -1.91
C PHE A 58 20.61 60.25 -1.17
N ASP A 59 19.61 60.95 -1.72
CA ASP A 59 18.97 62.10 -1.09
C ASP A 59 17.74 61.69 -0.28
N PHE A 60 17.80 61.86 1.05
CA PHE A 60 16.72 61.51 1.98
C PHE A 60 15.54 62.51 1.98
N ASN A 61 15.68 63.67 1.32
CA ASN A 61 14.55 64.60 1.09
C ASN A 61 13.69 64.23 -0.13
N GLY A 62 14.11 63.21 -0.89
CA GLY A 62 13.37 62.69 -2.04
C GLY A 62 13.74 63.33 -3.37
N GLY A 63 13.98 62.49 -4.37
CA GLY A 63 14.52 62.90 -5.67
C GLY A 63 16.04 62.72 -5.75
N GLY A 64 16.66 63.27 -6.79
CA GLY A 64 18.12 63.18 -6.98
C GLY A 64 18.62 61.81 -7.47
N THR A 65 19.93 61.63 -7.45
CA THR A 65 20.61 60.41 -7.93
C THR A 65 20.12 59.17 -7.18
N ARG A 66 19.70 58.16 -7.94
CA ARG A 66 19.28 56.87 -7.38
C ARG A 66 20.47 56.12 -6.82
N ASN A 67 20.28 55.47 -5.68
CA ASN A 67 21.21 54.47 -5.21
C ASN A 67 21.04 53.17 -6.05
N PRO A 68 21.99 52.23 -6.01
CA PRO A 68 21.91 50.98 -6.77
C PRO A 68 20.58 50.22 -6.64
N TYR A 69 19.98 50.13 -5.44
CA TYR A 69 18.66 49.54 -5.25
C TYR A 69 17.55 50.29 -6.01
N GLY A 70 17.56 51.62 -5.96
CA GLY A 70 16.65 52.46 -6.73
C GLY A 70 16.84 52.32 -8.24
N VAL A 71 18.09 52.16 -8.71
CA VAL A 71 18.41 51.89 -10.12
C VAL A 71 17.87 50.52 -10.53
N ALA A 72 18.01 49.48 -9.69
CA ALA A 72 17.44 48.16 -9.94
C ALA A 72 15.91 48.21 -10.07
N ILE A 73 15.24 48.97 -9.19
CA ILE A 73 13.78 49.19 -9.27
C ILE A 73 13.41 49.87 -10.58
N GLN A 74 14.16 50.89 -11.01
CA GLN A 74 13.91 51.57 -12.29
C GLN A 74 14.09 50.63 -13.48
N ASN A 75 15.08 49.74 -13.43
CA ASN A 75 15.41 48.80 -14.50
C ASN A 75 14.52 47.53 -14.50
N SER A 76 13.62 47.36 -13.53
CA SER A 76 12.68 46.22 -13.47
C SER A 76 11.65 46.19 -14.61
N GLY A 77 11.54 47.25 -15.40
CA GLY A 77 10.58 47.37 -16.52
C GLY A 77 9.12 47.57 -16.10
N GLN A 78 8.83 47.69 -14.81
CA GLN A 78 7.48 47.86 -14.28
C GLN A 78 7.09 49.35 -14.17
N SER A 79 5.81 49.66 -14.43
CA SER A 79 5.30 51.04 -14.32
C SER A 79 5.07 51.46 -12.88
N LEU A 80 5.95 52.33 -12.34
CA LEU A 80 5.84 52.85 -10.98
C LEU A 80 4.66 53.82 -10.78
N ASN A 81 3.95 54.20 -11.85
CA ASN A 81 2.75 55.03 -11.79
C ASN A 81 1.51 54.24 -11.34
N GLN A 82 1.55 52.90 -11.39
CA GLN A 82 0.47 52.00 -10.98
C GLN A 82 0.84 51.20 -9.73
N GLU A 83 -0.12 50.90 -8.87
CA GLU A 83 0.14 50.16 -7.62
C GLU A 83 0.68 48.75 -7.86
N ALA A 84 0.04 47.99 -8.75
CA ALA A 84 0.52 46.67 -9.15
C ALA A 84 1.96 46.74 -9.72
N GLY A 85 2.27 47.78 -10.50
CA GLY A 85 3.62 47.98 -11.04
C GLY A 85 4.67 48.27 -9.96
N ARG A 86 4.33 49.03 -8.90
CA ARG A 86 5.22 49.26 -7.75
C ARG A 86 5.48 47.98 -6.96
N SER A 87 4.43 47.21 -6.67
CA SER A 87 4.56 45.92 -5.96
C SER A 87 5.42 44.94 -6.76
N ASN A 88 5.18 44.83 -8.07
CA ASN A 88 5.94 43.95 -8.94
C ASN A 88 7.41 44.39 -9.09
N ALA A 89 7.68 45.71 -9.14
CA ALA A 89 9.05 46.22 -9.21
C ALA A 89 9.87 45.85 -7.98
N LEU A 90 9.30 46.06 -6.78
CA LEU A 90 9.92 45.71 -5.50
C LEU A 90 10.11 44.20 -5.35
N TRP A 91 9.14 43.42 -5.81
CA TRP A 91 9.25 41.96 -5.82
C TRP A 91 10.34 41.47 -6.76
N ALA A 92 10.48 42.07 -7.94
CA ALA A 92 11.47 41.66 -8.96
C ALA A 92 12.92 41.85 -8.49
N VAL A 93 13.19 42.85 -7.64
CA VAL A 93 14.55 43.17 -7.18
C VAL A 93 14.93 42.53 -5.85
N ARG A 94 14.02 41.86 -5.15
CA ARG A 94 14.22 41.39 -3.76
C ARG A 94 15.39 40.40 -3.59
N LEU A 95 15.74 39.65 -4.64
CA LEU A 95 16.83 38.66 -4.61
C LEU A 95 18.14 39.20 -5.22
N LEU A 96 18.18 40.48 -5.59
CA LEU A 96 19.39 41.13 -6.08
C LEU A 96 20.22 41.62 -4.89
N ASP A 97 21.53 41.47 -4.99
CA ASP A 97 22.50 42.21 -4.19
C ASP A 97 22.81 43.50 -4.96
N SER A 98 22.16 44.58 -4.57
CA SER A 98 22.16 45.80 -5.39
C SER A 98 23.41 46.66 -5.17
N ASP A 99 23.99 46.66 -3.97
CA ASP A 99 25.18 47.43 -3.64
C ASP A 99 26.47 46.61 -3.55
N GLY A 100 26.39 45.29 -3.78
CA GLY A 100 27.52 44.40 -3.99
C GLY A 100 28.19 43.95 -2.69
N ASP A 101 27.46 43.96 -1.57
CA ASP A 101 27.99 43.59 -0.25
C ASP A 101 27.89 42.08 0.05
N GLY A 102 27.34 41.30 -0.88
CA GLY A 102 27.18 39.85 -0.79
C GLY A 102 25.86 39.41 -0.17
N VAL A 103 24.96 40.32 0.19
CA VAL A 103 23.65 40.03 0.78
C VAL A 103 22.53 40.52 -0.13
N ALA A 104 21.52 39.68 -0.38
CA ALA A 104 20.38 40.08 -1.20
C ALA A 104 19.48 41.06 -0.45
N SER A 105 18.85 42.00 -1.17
CA SER A 105 18.01 43.06 -0.60
C SER A 105 16.90 42.55 0.33
N GLN A 106 16.30 41.39 0.05
CA GLN A 106 15.32 40.79 0.95
C GLN A 106 15.93 40.42 2.30
N SER A 107 17.11 39.80 2.31
CA SER A 107 17.81 39.42 3.53
C SER A 107 18.24 40.65 4.32
N GLU A 108 18.71 41.69 3.64
CA GLU A 108 19.01 42.98 4.26
C GLU A 108 17.81 43.63 4.94
N ILE A 109 16.63 43.53 4.34
CA ILE A 109 15.42 44.16 4.87
C ILE A 109 14.77 43.31 5.97
N THR A 110 14.86 41.97 5.91
CA THR A 110 14.04 41.09 6.76
C THR A 110 14.83 40.16 7.68
N ASN A 111 16.11 39.90 7.46
CA ASN A 111 16.85 38.89 8.22
C ASN A 111 17.43 39.46 9.53
N THR A 112 16.57 39.64 10.53
CA THR A 112 16.94 40.04 11.89
C THR A 112 17.53 38.90 12.73
N LEU A 113 17.63 37.69 12.17
CA LEU A 113 18.16 36.52 12.89
C LEU A 113 19.67 36.39 12.69
N THR A 114 20.16 36.57 11.47
CA THR A 114 21.59 36.43 11.17
C THR A 114 22.37 37.73 11.44
N PHE A 115 21.73 38.89 11.32
CA PHE A 115 22.39 40.19 11.33
C PHE A 115 21.86 41.07 12.46
N ALA A 116 22.77 41.66 13.26
CA ALA A 116 22.42 42.48 14.42
C ALA A 116 21.83 43.85 14.03
N ASN A 117 22.07 44.30 12.80
CA ASN A 117 21.75 45.65 12.36
C ASN A 117 20.79 45.69 11.15
N THR A 118 20.12 44.60 10.81
CA THR A 118 19.00 44.62 9.87
C THR A 118 17.72 45.11 10.56
N PRO A 119 16.78 45.78 9.85
CA PRO A 119 16.83 46.15 8.44
C PRO A 119 17.95 47.14 8.09
N THR A 120 18.74 46.85 7.05
CA THR A 120 19.78 47.73 6.45
C THR A 120 19.28 48.36 5.15
N PHE A 121 19.98 49.39 4.65
CA PHE A 121 19.62 50.07 3.40
C PHE A 121 20.18 49.30 2.18
N PRO A 122 19.36 48.57 1.40
CA PRO A 122 19.83 47.57 0.40
C PRO A 122 20.48 48.13 -0.87
N GLY A 123 20.85 49.40 -0.84
CA GLY A 123 21.52 50.10 -1.91
C GLY A 123 22.56 51.10 -1.39
N LEU A 124 22.92 51.06 -0.11
CA LEU A 124 23.83 52.02 0.50
C LEU A 124 24.97 51.30 1.21
N SER A 125 26.09 51.11 0.53
CA SER A 125 27.32 50.64 1.16
C SER A 125 28.25 51.79 1.56
N ALA A 126 29.30 51.47 2.33
CA ALA A 126 30.35 52.43 2.72
C ALA A 126 30.97 53.15 1.50
N ALA A 127 31.00 52.49 0.33
CA ALA A 127 31.55 53.00 -0.92
C ALA A 127 30.81 54.22 -1.50
N HIS A 128 29.55 54.44 -1.11
CA HIS A 128 28.70 55.49 -1.69
C HIS A 128 28.19 56.52 -0.67
N THR A 129 28.74 56.53 0.54
CA THR A 129 28.34 57.46 1.62
C THR A 129 28.62 58.92 1.30
N ASN A 130 29.61 59.21 0.45
CA ASN A 130 29.92 60.56 -0.04
C ASN A 130 28.83 61.16 -0.96
N LEU A 131 27.90 60.34 -1.45
CA LEU A 131 26.78 60.77 -2.29
C LEU A 131 25.51 61.06 -1.47
N VAL A 132 25.51 60.69 -0.18
CA VAL A 132 24.34 60.84 0.71
C VAL A 132 24.15 62.31 1.12
N SER A 133 22.91 62.80 1.04
CA SER A 133 22.54 64.15 1.45
C SER A 133 21.24 64.19 2.23
N ASN A 134 21.05 65.28 3.01
CA ASN A 134 19.84 65.55 3.80
C ASN A 134 19.53 64.51 4.92
N VAL A 135 20.57 63.80 5.36
CA VAL A 135 20.59 62.97 6.59
C VAL A 135 22.01 63.03 7.16
N ALA A 136 22.17 62.92 8.48
CA ALA A 136 23.51 62.81 9.05
C ALA A 136 24.05 61.39 8.83
N LEU A 137 25.31 61.25 8.42
CA LEU A 137 25.92 59.93 8.23
C LEU A 137 25.88 59.08 9.51
N SER A 138 25.97 59.71 10.69
CA SER A 138 25.80 59.03 11.99
C SER A 138 24.47 58.29 12.13
N ASP A 139 23.42 58.76 11.48
CA ASP A 139 22.07 58.21 11.62
C ASP A 139 21.86 56.96 10.74
N ILE A 140 22.73 56.76 9.75
CA ILE A 140 22.64 55.63 8.80
C ILE A 140 23.88 54.72 8.80
N ALA A 141 25.02 55.15 9.35
CA ALA A 141 26.30 54.44 9.28
C ALA A 141 26.23 53.02 9.85
N GLY A 142 25.45 52.82 10.92
CA GLY A 142 25.23 51.49 11.51
C GLY A 142 24.32 50.57 10.70
N ARG A 143 23.76 51.02 9.57
CA ARG A 143 22.76 50.32 8.75
C ARG A 143 23.16 50.23 7.27
N LEU A 144 24.43 50.41 6.96
CA LEU A 144 24.95 50.41 5.57
C LEU A 144 25.16 49.00 5.03
N THR A 145 25.67 48.07 5.84
CA THR A 145 25.89 46.67 5.43
C THR A 145 25.48 45.76 6.58
N PRO A 146 24.83 44.61 6.33
CA PRO A 146 24.51 43.66 7.39
C PRO A 146 25.76 43.20 8.14
N VAL A 147 25.72 43.31 9.46
CA VAL A 147 26.77 42.85 10.38
C VAL A 147 26.27 41.59 11.06
N ILE A 148 27.03 40.49 10.93
CA ILE A 148 26.72 39.22 11.59
C ILE A 148 26.61 39.47 13.09
N GLY A 149 25.45 39.16 13.64
CA GLY A 149 25.09 39.45 15.03
C GLY A 149 24.47 38.29 15.79
N GLY A 150 24.47 37.09 15.20
CA GLY A 150 23.89 35.90 15.81
C GLY A 150 24.78 35.33 16.91
N ASP A 151 24.17 34.56 17.82
CA ASP A 151 24.91 33.66 18.70
C ASP A 151 25.75 32.70 17.84
N THR A 152 27.03 32.53 18.19
CA THR A 152 27.93 31.56 17.57
C THR A 152 28.39 30.50 18.56
N THR A 153 27.88 30.54 19.79
CA THR A 153 28.24 29.62 20.87
C THR A 153 27.35 28.39 20.75
N PRO A 154 27.91 27.18 20.59
CA PRO A 154 27.08 25.99 20.60
C PRO A 154 26.52 25.69 22.00
N PRO A 155 25.34 25.05 22.10
CA PRO A 155 24.80 24.58 23.37
C PRO A 155 25.79 23.74 24.20
N ALA A 156 25.84 24.00 25.50
CA ALA A 156 26.52 23.11 26.43
C ALA A 156 25.62 21.89 26.72
N VAL A 157 26.08 20.69 26.35
CA VAL A 157 25.34 19.43 26.54
C VAL A 157 26.10 18.53 27.53
N THR A 158 25.37 17.77 28.34
CA THR A 158 25.94 16.72 29.20
C THR A 158 24.99 15.53 29.29
N VAL A 159 25.46 14.34 28.91
CA VAL A 159 24.73 13.08 29.09
C VAL A 159 24.83 12.67 30.55
N THR A 160 23.70 12.45 31.21
CA THR A 160 23.67 12.05 32.63
C THR A 160 23.30 10.60 32.82
N LYS A 161 22.51 9.99 31.92
CA LYS A 161 22.20 8.56 31.93
C LYS A 161 21.73 8.06 30.55
N PRO A 162 22.14 6.87 30.08
CA PRO A 162 23.28 6.09 30.59
C PRO A 162 24.60 6.83 30.33
N ASN A 163 25.51 6.77 31.29
CA ASN A 163 26.78 7.51 31.23
C ASN A 163 28.04 6.62 31.34
N GLY A 164 27.88 5.31 31.47
CA GLY A 164 28.96 4.33 31.48
C GLY A 164 28.83 3.31 32.62
N GLY A 165 29.09 2.04 32.31
CA GLY A 165 29.09 0.93 33.26
C GLY A 165 27.70 0.33 33.57
N GLU A 166 26.61 0.94 33.14
CA GLU A 166 25.27 0.39 33.34
C GLU A 166 25.04 -0.90 32.54
N THR A 167 24.13 -1.73 33.00
CA THR A 167 23.57 -2.85 32.22
C THR A 167 22.10 -2.59 31.99
N LEU A 168 21.71 -2.47 30.72
CA LEU A 168 20.34 -2.27 30.29
C LEU A 168 19.82 -3.57 29.66
N THR A 169 18.60 -3.93 30.00
CA THR A 169 17.91 -5.06 29.36
C THR A 169 17.13 -4.55 28.16
N ALA A 170 17.33 -5.20 27.01
CA ALA A 170 16.59 -4.90 25.81
C ALA A 170 15.06 -5.05 26.00
N ASN A 171 14.30 -4.31 25.20
CA ASN A 171 12.83 -4.30 25.21
C ASN A 171 12.20 -3.85 26.55
N LEU A 172 12.98 -3.29 27.48
CA LEU A 172 12.48 -2.64 28.69
C LEU A 172 12.72 -1.14 28.62
N ALA A 173 11.69 -0.37 28.99
CA ALA A 173 11.80 1.09 29.03
C ALA A 173 12.85 1.52 30.07
N THR A 174 13.74 2.42 29.64
CA THR A 174 14.74 3.09 30.46
C THR A 174 14.68 4.59 30.19
N ASN A 175 14.93 5.40 31.21
CA ASN A 175 14.99 6.84 31.04
C ASN A 175 16.43 7.24 30.69
N LEU A 176 16.58 7.85 29.52
CA LEU A 176 17.80 8.53 29.09
C LEU A 176 17.68 10.00 29.49
N THR A 177 18.69 10.53 30.18
CA THR A 177 18.67 11.90 30.72
C THR A 177 19.90 12.69 30.32
N TRP A 178 19.74 14.00 30.19
CA TRP A 178 20.80 14.94 29.83
C TRP A 178 20.52 16.35 30.37
N THR A 179 21.52 17.21 30.34
CA THR A 179 21.34 18.67 30.42
C THR A 179 21.78 19.29 29.10
N ALA A 180 21.01 20.24 28.58
CA ALA A 180 21.40 21.05 27.43
C ALA A 180 21.00 22.49 27.69
N THR A 181 21.95 23.42 27.63
CA THR A 181 21.71 24.85 27.93
C THR A 181 22.45 25.72 26.94
N ASP A 182 21.78 26.78 26.51
CA ASP A 182 22.36 27.80 25.67
C ASP A 182 21.72 29.16 26.00
N ALA A 183 22.47 30.26 25.83
CA ALA A 183 21.98 31.61 26.11
C ALA A 183 20.86 32.03 25.15
N SER A 184 20.92 31.57 23.90
CA SER A 184 19.89 31.78 22.88
C SER A 184 18.74 30.75 22.92
N GLY A 185 18.82 29.78 23.84
CA GLY A 185 17.86 28.70 23.99
C GLY A 185 18.09 27.53 23.03
N VAL A 186 17.65 26.34 23.43
CA VAL A 186 17.77 25.10 22.65
C VAL A 186 16.47 24.80 21.94
N VAL A 187 16.50 24.67 20.61
CA VAL A 187 15.30 24.41 19.79
C VAL A 187 15.11 22.95 19.41
N ALA A 188 16.17 22.14 19.42
CA ALA A 188 16.09 20.72 19.08
C ALA A 188 17.14 19.89 19.82
N VAL A 189 16.76 18.68 20.24
CA VAL A 189 17.65 17.65 20.77
C VAL A 189 17.55 16.38 19.91
N HIS A 190 18.69 15.75 19.62
CA HIS A 190 18.77 14.46 18.95
C HIS A 190 19.57 13.48 19.79
N ILE A 191 19.20 12.19 19.71
CA ILE A 191 19.83 11.13 20.48
C ILE A 191 20.28 10.04 19.52
N HIS A 192 21.53 9.62 19.66
CA HIS A 192 22.13 8.54 18.88
C HIS A 192 22.68 7.44 19.80
N LEU A 193 22.60 6.20 19.34
CA LEU A 193 23.20 5.02 19.94
C LEU A 193 24.37 4.56 19.10
N SER A 194 25.50 4.32 19.75
CA SER A 194 26.57 3.49 19.20
C SER A 194 26.53 2.13 19.88
N THR A 195 26.76 1.06 19.12
CA THR A 195 26.92 -0.32 19.63
C THR A 195 28.37 -0.80 19.54
N ASN A 196 29.27 0.06 19.07
CA ASN A 196 30.69 -0.20 18.78
C ASN A 196 31.61 0.90 19.34
N ASN A 197 31.34 1.31 20.57
CA ASN A 197 32.15 2.24 21.36
C ASN A 197 32.39 3.62 20.70
N GLY A 198 31.44 4.08 19.89
CA GLY A 198 31.46 5.39 19.22
C GLY A 198 32.07 5.40 17.82
N ALA A 199 32.43 4.24 17.25
CA ALA A 199 32.92 4.17 15.87
C ALA A 199 31.83 4.50 14.84
N SER A 200 30.58 4.12 15.11
CA SER A 200 29.40 4.52 14.34
C SER A 200 28.23 4.87 15.25
N TRP A 201 27.37 5.78 14.81
CA TRP A 201 26.24 6.31 15.56
C TRP A 201 24.96 6.19 14.75
N HIS A 202 23.92 5.64 15.36
CA HIS A 202 22.61 5.47 14.74
C HIS A 202 21.58 6.27 15.52
N PRO A 203 20.70 7.04 14.85
CA PRO A 203 19.65 7.79 15.54
C PRO A 203 18.69 6.85 16.26
N ILE A 204 18.28 7.22 17.47
CA ILE A 204 17.18 6.59 18.21
C ILE A 204 16.06 7.58 18.54
N ALA A 205 16.32 8.88 18.44
CA ALA A 205 15.33 9.94 18.49
C ALA A 205 15.85 11.20 17.77
N ARG A 206 14.95 11.95 17.13
CA ARG A 206 15.27 13.21 16.43
C ARG A 206 14.26 14.28 16.82
N ASN A 207 14.68 15.55 16.76
CA ASN A 207 13.81 16.72 16.96
C ASN A 207 13.01 16.69 18.26
N LEU A 208 13.64 16.23 19.35
CA LEU A 208 13.03 16.24 20.68
C LEU A 208 13.04 17.67 21.23
N ALA A 209 11.99 18.01 21.98
CA ALA A 209 12.02 19.16 22.87
C ALA A 209 13.06 18.93 23.97
N ASN A 210 13.71 20.01 24.43
CA ASN A 210 14.72 19.93 25.49
C ASN A 210 14.08 19.77 26.89
N THR A 211 13.54 18.58 27.16
CA THR A 211 12.92 18.21 28.45
C THR A 211 13.92 17.63 29.46
N GLY A 212 15.16 17.37 29.04
CA GLY A 212 16.20 16.70 29.84
C GLY A 212 15.98 15.20 30.04
N THR A 213 14.95 14.61 29.43
CA THR A 213 14.63 13.18 29.58
C THR A 213 13.89 12.61 28.35
N PHE A 214 14.19 11.35 28.03
CA PHE A 214 13.54 10.58 26.98
C PHE A 214 13.33 9.14 27.44
N SER A 215 12.09 8.64 27.33
CA SER A 215 11.78 7.23 27.60
C SER A 215 12.18 6.39 26.40
N TRP A 216 13.31 5.70 26.53
CA TRP A 216 13.93 4.87 25.51
C TRP A 216 13.67 3.39 25.78
N VAL A 217 13.40 2.61 24.74
CA VAL A 217 13.39 1.15 24.82
C VAL A 217 14.59 0.65 23.99
N PRO A 218 15.65 0.11 24.61
CA PRO A 218 16.79 -0.42 23.88
C PRO A 218 16.37 -1.60 23.02
N ALA A 219 16.72 -1.56 21.74
CA ALA A 219 16.55 -2.70 20.84
C ALA A 219 17.39 -3.89 21.33
N ASP A 220 16.94 -5.11 21.06
CA ASP A 220 17.68 -6.34 21.38
C ASP A 220 18.85 -6.53 20.42
N ARG A 221 19.88 -5.69 20.61
CA ARG A 221 21.17 -5.73 19.92
C ARG A 221 22.27 -5.84 20.98
N PRO A 222 22.49 -7.03 21.58
CA PRO A 222 23.40 -7.18 22.71
C PRO A 222 24.82 -6.71 22.40
N THR A 223 25.40 -5.94 23.32
CA THR A 223 26.76 -5.41 23.22
C THR A 223 27.24 -4.91 24.58
N THR A 224 28.55 -4.99 24.84
CA THR A 224 29.22 -4.38 25.99
C THR A 224 29.81 -3.00 25.66
N GLN A 225 29.65 -2.57 24.40
CA GLN A 225 30.27 -1.38 23.83
C GLN A 225 29.25 -0.28 23.50
N ALA A 226 28.10 -0.26 24.17
CA ALA A 226 27.07 0.72 23.86
C ALA A 226 27.46 2.11 24.38
N ARG A 227 27.22 3.15 23.59
CA ARG A 227 27.39 4.56 23.99
C ARG A 227 26.21 5.40 23.51
N ILE A 228 25.88 6.46 24.24
CA ILE A 228 24.85 7.43 23.86
C ILE A 228 25.51 8.75 23.49
N ARG A 229 24.99 9.41 22.45
CA ARG A 229 25.30 10.79 22.10
C ARG A 229 24.03 11.61 22.15
N VAL A 230 24.05 12.71 22.89
CA VAL A 230 23.00 13.72 22.88
C VAL A 230 23.56 14.96 22.21
N SER A 231 22.89 15.45 21.18
CA SER A 231 23.25 16.69 20.50
C SER A 231 22.09 17.68 20.57
N ALA A 232 22.39 18.94 20.85
CA ALA A 232 21.44 20.03 20.95
C ALA A 232 21.76 21.14 19.93
N THR A 233 20.72 21.66 19.29
CA THR A 233 20.81 22.81 18.38
C THR A 233 20.15 24.02 19.01
N ASP A 234 20.80 25.17 18.95
CA ASP A 234 20.24 26.44 19.44
C ASP A 234 19.35 27.16 18.41
N THR A 235 18.79 28.31 18.79
CA THR A 235 17.93 29.14 17.92
C THR A 235 18.66 29.69 16.67
N TYR A 236 19.99 29.77 16.70
CA TYR A 236 20.82 30.28 15.61
C TYR A 236 21.45 29.17 14.75
N GLY A 237 21.19 27.91 15.07
CA GLY A 237 21.66 26.73 14.33
C GLY A 237 23.01 26.17 14.80
N ASN A 238 23.58 26.67 15.90
CA ASN A 238 24.82 26.12 16.45
C ASN A 238 24.55 24.75 17.09
N LEU A 239 25.45 23.80 16.87
CA LEU A 239 25.31 22.41 17.30
C LEU A 239 26.33 22.07 18.41
N GLY A 240 25.83 21.78 19.60
CA GLY A 240 26.61 21.20 20.69
C GLY A 240 26.26 19.73 20.90
N PHE A 241 27.18 18.93 21.43
CA PHE A 241 26.88 17.54 21.79
C PHE A 241 27.75 17.07 22.95
N ASP A 242 27.28 16.02 23.60
CA ASP A 242 28.05 15.23 24.54
C ASP A 242 27.78 13.74 24.31
N ASP A 243 28.78 12.93 24.64
CA ASP A 243 28.67 11.48 24.61
C ASP A 243 28.74 10.93 26.03
N SER A 244 28.15 9.76 26.26
CA SER A 244 28.34 9.04 27.52
C SER A 244 29.83 8.84 27.82
N ASN A 245 30.22 9.11 29.07
CA ASN A 245 31.61 9.09 29.57
C ASN A 245 32.27 7.71 29.39
N GLY A 246 31.48 6.65 29.47
CA GLY A 246 31.93 5.28 29.24
C GLY A 246 30.93 4.47 28.41
N ALA A 247 31.35 3.25 28.07
CA ALA A 247 30.48 2.25 27.49
C ALA A 247 29.55 1.65 28.55
N PHE A 248 28.33 1.31 28.17
CA PHE A 248 27.39 0.52 28.95
C PHE A 248 27.04 -0.77 28.18
N THR A 249 26.40 -1.71 28.87
CA THR A 249 26.02 -3.01 28.32
C THR A 249 24.53 -3.04 27.99
N ILE A 250 24.18 -3.58 26.83
CA ILE A 250 22.81 -4.00 26.47
C ILE A 250 22.80 -5.53 26.45
N VAL A 251 21.88 -6.15 27.18
CA VAL A 251 21.68 -7.60 27.21
C VAL A 251 20.29 -7.98 26.71
N SER A 252 20.17 -9.16 26.10
CA SER A 252 18.87 -9.71 25.70
C SER A 252 18.00 -10.01 26.91
N ARG A 253 16.69 -9.92 26.70
CA ARG A 253 15.71 -10.34 27.69
C ARG A 253 15.45 -11.85 27.55
N THR A 254 15.75 -12.62 28.59
CA THR A 254 15.58 -14.09 28.57
C THR A 254 14.16 -14.52 28.95
N GLY A 255 13.70 -15.66 28.44
CA GLY A 255 12.44 -16.29 28.87
C GLY A 255 11.16 -15.63 28.37
N ILE A 256 11.24 -14.79 27.33
CA ILE A 256 10.07 -14.15 26.69
C ILE A 256 9.57 -14.88 25.44
N ALA A 257 10.37 -15.79 24.90
CA ALA A 257 10.08 -16.58 23.72
C ALA A 257 10.68 -17.98 23.84
N LEU A 258 10.23 -18.91 22.99
CA LEU A 258 10.78 -20.25 22.88
C LEU A 258 12.23 -20.22 22.38
N VAL A 259 12.50 -19.46 21.31
CA VAL A 259 13.85 -19.25 20.77
C VAL A 259 14.30 -17.82 21.10
N GLY A 260 15.47 -17.70 21.75
CA GLY A 260 16.08 -16.42 22.13
C GLY A 260 16.82 -15.73 20.98
N THR A 261 16.14 -15.49 19.86
CA THR A 261 16.66 -14.65 18.77
C THR A 261 16.74 -13.18 19.21
N THR A 262 17.64 -12.44 18.57
CA THR A 262 17.86 -11.00 18.75
C THR A 262 17.34 -10.25 17.52
N LEU A 263 17.35 -8.91 17.56
CA LEU A 263 16.98 -8.12 16.39
C LEU A 263 17.97 -8.31 15.22
N ARG A 264 19.23 -8.69 15.48
CA ARG A 264 20.24 -8.93 14.43
C ARG A 264 19.88 -10.12 13.54
N ASP A 265 19.17 -11.11 14.07
CA ASP A 265 18.77 -12.31 13.33
C ASP A 265 17.73 -12.00 12.23
N PHE A 266 17.09 -10.83 12.30
CA PHE A 266 16.08 -10.35 11.35
C PHE A 266 16.55 -9.14 10.53
N ASP A 267 17.82 -8.74 10.66
CA ASP A 267 18.39 -7.62 9.89
C ASP A 267 18.33 -7.90 8.39
N LEU A 268 17.80 -6.95 7.63
CA LEU A 268 17.59 -7.04 6.19
C LEU A 268 17.95 -5.70 5.51
N PRO A 269 18.64 -5.72 4.35
CA PRO A 269 19.05 -4.52 3.62
C PRO A 269 17.92 -3.57 3.22
N GLY A 270 18.29 -2.37 2.75
CA GLY A 270 17.38 -1.30 2.33
C GLY A 270 17.41 -0.12 3.30
N THR A 271 16.43 0.77 3.21
CA THR A 271 16.31 1.92 4.12
C THR A 271 16.01 1.43 5.54
N GLN A 272 16.87 1.80 6.48
CA GLN A 272 16.73 1.47 7.90
C GLN A 272 15.91 2.53 8.65
N PRO A 273 15.43 2.24 9.88
CA PRO A 273 14.74 3.24 10.69
C PRO A 273 15.52 4.55 10.80
N PHE A 274 14.81 5.67 10.65
CA PHE A 274 15.32 7.05 10.61
C PHE A 274 16.22 7.42 9.42
N GLU A 275 16.27 6.60 8.36
CA GLU A 275 16.96 6.92 7.09
C GLU A 275 16.01 7.41 5.99
N HIS A 276 14.70 7.38 6.21
CA HIS A 276 13.67 7.82 5.24
C HIS A 276 13.60 9.34 5.03
N GLY A 277 14.46 10.11 5.70
CA GLY A 277 14.43 11.57 5.69
C GLY A 277 13.31 12.12 6.57
N PRO A 278 12.52 13.10 6.09
CA PRO A 278 11.31 13.54 6.80
C PRO A 278 10.37 12.38 7.09
N GLU A 279 9.62 12.49 8.18
CA GLU A 279 8.57 11.53 8.49
C GLU A 279 7.64 11.39 7.27
N LEU A 280 7.31 10.14 6.90
CA LEU A 280 6.41 9.90 5.77
C LEU A 280 5.10 10.66 5.97
N ALA A 281 4.46 11.13 4.90
CA ALA A 281 3.20 11.85 5.01
C ALA A 281 2.07 10.90 5.41
N ALA A 282 1.11 11.37 6.20
CA ALA A 282 -0.09 10.59 6.49
C ALA A 282 -0.95 10.46 5.21
N SER A 283 -1.65 9.33 5.02
CA SER A 283 -2.41 9.11 3.78
C SER A 283 -3.53 10.14 3.60
N GLY A 284 -4.06 10.70 4.70
CA GLY A 284 -5.04 11.79 4.67
C GLY A 284 -4.53 13.08 4.02
N GLU A 285 -3.22 13.36 4.03
CA GLU A 285 -2.64 14.53 3.34
C GLU A 285 -2.73 14.37 1.82
N CYS A 286 -2.60 13.13 1.32
CA CYS A 286 -2.72 12.83 -0.10
C CYS A 286 -4.18 12.96 -0.56
N ALA A 287 -5.13 12.65 0.33
CA ALA A 287 -6.57 12.67 0.05
C ALA A 287 -7.09 14.04 -0.40
N THR A 288 -6.45 15.13 0.04
CA THR A 288 -6.84 16.49 -0.34
C THR A 288 -6.89 16.67 -1.86
N CYS A 289 -5.93 16.09 -2.60
CA CYS A 289 -5.89 16.17 -4.06
C CYS A 289 -6.22 14.85 -4.75
N HIS A 290 -6.02 13.71 -4.08
CA HIS A 290 -6.19 12.36 -4.66
C HIS A 290 -7.44 11.63 -4.15
N GLY A 291 -8.41 12.35 -3.57
CA GLY A 291 -9.71 11.81 -3.15
C GLY A 291 -10.86 12.83 -3.29
N GLY A 292 -12.09 12.34 -3.11
CA GLY A 292 -13.31 13.14 -3.07
C GLY A 292 -13.84 13.67 -4.41
N TYR A 293 -13.43 13.10 -5.54
CA TYR A 293 -13.83 13.54 -6.90
C TYR A 293 -14.45 12.45 -7.79
N ASP A 294 -14.07 11.17 -7.64
CA ASP A 294 -14.68 10.04 -8.37
C ASP A 294 -14.36 8.73 -7.63
N THR A 295 -15.24 8.26 -6.74
CA THR A 295 -15.00 7.07 -5.91
C THR A 295 -14.80 5.78 -6.72
N ALA A 296 -15.23 5.73 -7.98
CA ALA A 296 -15.02 4.57 -8.84
C ALA A 296 -13.58 4.47 -9.38
N LYS A 297 -12.79 5.55 -9.29
CA LYS A 297 -11.48 5.64 -9.95
C LYS A 297 -10.39 6.30 -9.12
N GLU A 298 -10.76 7.18 -8.20
CA GLU A 298 -9.80 7.97 -7.44
C GLU A 298 -8.90 7.10 -6.57
N PRO A 299 -7.61 7.48 -6.40
CA PRO A 299 -6.67 6.67 -5.63
C PRO A 299 -7.10 6.45 -4.17
N TYR A 300 -7.49 7.52 -3.45
CA TYR A 300 -7.67 7.44 -2.01
C TYR A 300 -8.83 6.53 -1.59
N PHE A 301 -10.01 6.66 -2.21
CA PHE A 301 -11.15 5.80 -1.88
C PHE A 301 -10.87 4.32 -2.17
N ASN A 302 -10.25 4.01 -3.32
CA ASN A 302 -9.96 2.63 -3.69
C ASN A 302 -8.89 1.99 -2.79
N TRP A 303 -7.83 2.74 -2.46
CA TRP A 303 -6.80 2.29 -1.53
C TRP A 303 -7.37 2.00 -0.14
N ARG A 304 -8.23 2.88 0.42
CA ARG A 304 -8.83 2.70 1.76
C ARG A 304 -9.65 1.41 1.91
N GLY A 305 -10.20 0.91 0.81
CA GLY A 305 -10.96 -0.34 0.78
C GLY A 305 -10.10 -1.61 0.69
N SER A 306 -8.81 -1.47 0.44
CA SER A 306 -7.87 -2.58 0.27
C SER A 306 -7.29 -3.06 1.60
N MET A 307 -6.71 -4.26 1.61
CA MET A 307 -5.92 -4.71 2.76
C MET A 307 -4.58 -3.97 2.89
N MET A 308 -4.11 -3.23 1.89
CA MET A 308 -2.89 -2.41 2.01
C MET A 308 -3.09 -1.28 3.03
N ALA A 309 -4.23 -0.57 2.95
CA ALA A 309 -4.60 0.48 3.90
C ALA A 309 -4.93 -0.06 5.31
N ASN A 310 -5.17 -1.37 5.41
CA ASN A 310 -5.64 -2.04 6.61
C ASN A 310 -4.68 -3.16 7.07
N ALA A 311 -3.45 -3.16 6.58
CA ALA A 311 -2.49 -4.25 6.83
C ALA A 311 -2.15 -4.37 8.32
N SER A 312 -2.25 -3.28 9.07
CA SER A 312 -2.06 -3.21 10.52
C SER A 312 -3.34 -3.54 11.32
N ARG A 313 -4.51 -3.32 10.73
CA ARG A 313 -5.84 -3.43 11.34
C ARG A 313 -6.43 -4.84 11.21
N ASP A 314 -5.63 -5.81 10.82
CA ASP A 314 -6.03 -7.19 10.64
C ASP A 314 -5.78 -8.00 11.93
N LEU A 315 -6.85 -8.49 12.58
CA LEU A 315 -6.72 -9.31 13.79
C LEU A 315 -6.06 -10.68 13.55
N LEU A 316 -6.12 -11.21 12.32
CA LEU A 316 -5.38 -12.43 11.96
C LEU A 316 -3.88 -12.17 12.01
N PHE A 317 -3.45 -11.05 11.40
CA PHE A 317 -2.06 -10.58 11.49
C PHE A 317 -1.64 -10.34 12.93
N GLN A 318 -2.44 -9.63 13.75
CA GLN A 318 -2.06 -9.33 15.13
C GLN A 318 -1.92 -10.59 16.00
N ALA A 319 -2.79 -11.59 15.80
CA ALA A 319 -2.69 -12.88 16.49
C ALA A 319 -1.44 -13.66 16.06
N ASN A 320 -1.12 -13.67 14.76
CA ASN A 320 0.10 -14.32 14.26
C ASN A 320 1.37 -13.57 14.71
N LEU A 321 1.37 -12.24 14.74
CA LEU A 321 2.48 -11.42 15.25
C LEU A 321 2.77 -11.71 16.73
N ALA A 322 1.71 -11.88 17.53
CA ALA A 322 1.84 -12.24 18.93
C ALA A 322 2.49 -13.62 19.10
N LEU A 323 2.01 -14.62 18.36
CA LEU A 323 2.58 -15.96 18.41
C LEU A 323 4.01 -16.01 17.85
N ALA A 324 4.29 -15.27 16.76
CA ALA A 324 5.62 -15.17 16.18
C ALA A 324 6.65 -14.65 17.21
N ASN A 325 6.35 -13.54 17.89
CA ASN A 325 7.24 -13.02 18.95
C ASN A 325 7.36 -13.97 20.16
N GLN A 326 6.35 -14.81 20.42
CA GLN A 326 6.41 -15.86 21.44
C GLN A 326 7.27 -17.06 20.98
N ASP A 327 7.26 -17.39 19.70
CA ASP A 327 8.03 -18.49 19.14
C ASP A 327 9.51 -18.12 19.00
N ALA A 328 9.80 -16.92 18.47
CA ALA A 328 11.14 -16.40 18.29
C ALA A 328 11.18 -14.91 18.69
N ALA A 329 11.96 -14.59 19.73
CA ALA A 329 12.04 -13.21 20.22
C ALA A 329 12.48 -12.25 19.11
N ASN A 330 11.89 -11.06 19.05
CA ASN A 330 12.21 -10.03 18.05
C ASN A 330 11.79 -10.35 16.59
N SER A 331 11.18 -11.50 16.32
CA SER A 331 10.77 -11.88 14.95
C SER A 331 9.69 -10.99 14.36
N GLY A 332 8.95 -10.28 15.21
CA GLY A 332 7.93 -9.33 14.77
C GLY A 332 8.49 -8.17 13.94
N ASP A 333 9.81 -7.89 13.98
CA ASP A 333 10.39 -6.82 13.16
C ASP A 333 10.17 -7.07 11.66
N LEU A 334 10.34 -8.32 11.22
CA LEU A 334 10.05 -8.76 9.85
C LEU A 334 8.60 -8.44 9.45
N CYS A 335 7.66 -8.65 10.37
CA CYS A 335 6.24 -8.41 10.14
C CYS A 335 5.91 -6.91 10.09
N LEU A 336 6.41 -6.14 11.05
CA LEU A 336 6.14 -4.71 11.18
C LEU A 336 6.72 -3.92 10.00
N ARG A 337 7.83 -4.37 9.43
CA ARG A 337 8.43 -3.77 8.23
C ARG A 337 7.47 -3.72 7.05
N CYS A 338 6.66 -4.76 6.83
CA CYS A 338 5.69 -4.82 5.73
C CYS A 338 4.30 -4.28 6.12
N HIS A 339 3.84 -4.55 7.34
CA HIS A 339 2.47 -4.24 7.77
C HIS A 339 2.30 -2.85 8.40
N LEU A 340 3.37 -2.29 8.99
CA LEU A 340 3.41 -0.95 9.60
C LEU A 340 4.68 -0.17 9.18
N PRO A 341 4.98 -0.07 7.88
CA PRO A 341 6.25 0.45 7.36
C PRO A 341 6.52 1.90 7.78
N ARG A 342 5.48 2.74 7.90
CA ARG A 342 5.60 4.11 8.40
C ARG A 342 6.21 4.14 9.81
N GLY A 343 5.64 3.36 10.72
CA GLY A 343 6.08 3.29 12.11
C GLY A 343 7.43 2.60 12.25
N TRP A 344 7.67 1.54 11.47
CA TRP A 344 8.96 0.86 11.40
C TRP A 344 10.08 1.82 10.96
N LEU A 345 9.91 2.53 9.84
CA LEU A 345 10.84 3.57 9.38
C LEU A 345 10.98 4.71 10.39
N GLY A 346 9.92 5.07 11.09
CA GLY A 346 9.94 6.06 12.17
C GLY A 346 10.60 5.60 13.48
N GLY A 347 11.19 4.39 13.52
CA GLY A 347 11.86 3.83 14.69
C GLY A 347 10.94 3.37 15.82
N ARG A 348 9.67 3.07 15.50
CA ARG A 348 8.64 2.64 16.47
C ARG A 348 8.38 1.13 16.45
N SER A 349 9.26 0.34 15.84
CA SER A 349 9.19 -1.13 15.84
C SER A 349 9.88 -1.81 17.04
N VAL A 350 10.30 -1.04 18.04
CA VAL A 350 10.94 -1.57 19.26
C VAL A 350 10.12 -1.19 20.49
N PRO A 351 9.53 -2.15 21.23
CA PRO A 351 9.57 -3.59 20.98
C PRO A 351 8.85 -4.03 19.69
N THR A 352 9.23 -5.20 19.17
CA THR A 352 8.75 -5.79 17.90
C THR A 352 7.32 -6.34 17.97
N ASP A 353 6.59 -6.03 19.04
CA ASP A 353 5.16 -6.34 19.20
C ASP A 353 4.25 -5.22 18.65
N GLY A 354 4.84 -4.11 18.19
CA GLY A 354 4.10 -2.96 17.66
C GLY A 354 3.48 -2.06 18.73
N SER A 355 3.76 -2.27 20.01
CA SER A 355 3.20 -1.49 21.14
C SER A 355 3.56 0.00 21.12
N ARG A 356 4.55 0.41 20.32
CA ARG A 356 5.02 1.79 20.17
C ARG A 356 4.47 2.52 18.95
N MET A 357 3.64 1.85 18.15
CA MET A 357 3.01 2.42 16.96
C MET A 357 1.99 3.49 17.36
N VAL A 358 1.91 4.56 16.58
CA VAL A 358 0.92 5.64 16.79
C VAL A 358 -0.26 5.48 15.82
N ALA A 359 -1.36 6.21 16.06
CA ALA A 359 -2.56 6.10 15.23
C ALA A 359 -2.29 6.31 13.72
N ALA A 360 -1.37 7.22 13.36
CA ALA A 360 -0.98 7.47 11.98
C ALA A 360 -0.24 6.28 11.31
N ASP A 361 0.34 5.36 12.09
CA ASP A 361 0.95 4.12 11.58
C ASP A 361 -0.11 3.07 11.21
N GLY A 362 -1.35 3.26 11.69
CA GLY A 362 -2.49 2.39 11.43
C GLY A 362 -2.87 2.29 9.95
N ASP A 363 -2.49 3.26 9.12
CA ASP A 363 -2.76 3.24 7.66
C ASP A 363 -1.97 2.17 6.88
N GLY A 364 -1.14 1.38 7.56
CA GLY A 364 -0.44 0.24 6.97
C GLY A 364 0.49 0.64 5.83
N VAL A 365 0.26 0.09 4.63
CA VAL A 365 1.03 0.41 3.42
C VAL A 365 0.51 1.71 2.81
N THR A 366 1.14 2.83 3.19
CA THR A 366 0.70 4.19 2.85
C THR A 366 1.06 4.66 1.45
N CYS A 367 0.39 5.71 0.97
CA CYS A 367 0.73 6.38 -0.29
C CYS A 367 2.18 6.87 -0.30
N ALA A 368 2.63 7.46 0.81
CA ALA A 368 3.96 8.04 0.94
C ALA A 368 5.08 6.99 0.93
N LEU A 369 4.81 5.77 1.41
CA LEU A 369 5.73 4.65 1.27
C LEU A 369 5.88 4.26 -0.19
N CYS A 370 4.78 3.82 -0.82
CA CYS A 370 4.79 3.32 -2.19
C CYS A 370 5.38 4.34 -3.17
N HIS A 371 4.90 5.59 -3.11
CA HIS A 371 5.38 6.68 -3.96
C HIS A 371 6.71 7.28 -3.47
N GLY A 372 7.29 6.82 -2.37
CA GLY A 372 8.64 7.18 -1.93
C GLY A 372 9.71 6.18 -2.38
N MET A 373 9.30 5.01 -2.91
CA MET A 373 10.21 3.91 -3.17
C MET A 373 11.16 4.17 -4.35
N THR A 374 12.42 3.86 -4.13
CA THR A 374 13.51 3.81 -5.11
C THR A 374 13.81 2.35 -5.43
N ASP A 375 14.21 2.07 -6.66
CA ASP A 375 14.59 0.72 -7.07
C ASP A 375 15.90 0.32 -6.37
N PRO A 376 15.92 -0.76 -5.57
CA PRO A 376 17.17 -1.24 -4.95
C PRO A 376 18.18 -1.76 -5.99
N VAL A 377 17.75 -2.08 -7.22
CA VAL A 377 18.62 -2.59 -8.28
C VAL A 377 18.75 -1.54 -9.39
N TYR A 378 19.74 -0.67 -9.25
CA TYR A 378 19.99 0.39 -10.23
C TYR A 378 20.39 -0.17 -11.61
N GLN A 379 19.68 0.27 -12.65
CA GLN A 379 19.98 0.00 -14.05
C GLN A 379 20.23 1.32 -14.80
N ALA A 380 21.45 1.50 -15.30
CA ALA A 380 21.85 2.70 -16.04
C ALA A 380 20.98 2.89 -17.30
N GLY A 381 20.49 4.12 -17.52
CA GLY A 381 19.62 4.46 -18.64
C GLY A 381 18.15 4.05 -18.47
N VAL A 382 17.82 3.29 -17.41
CA VAL A 382 16.45 2.97 -17.03
C VAL A 382 16.07 3.77 -15.78
N ASN A 383 16.79 3.58 -14.68
CA ASN A 383 16.48 4.25 -13.42
C ASN A 383 16.91 5.74 -13.45
N PRO A 384 16.15 6.62 -12.76
CA PRO A 384 16.57 8.00 -12.54
C PRO A 384 17.97 8.12 -11.95
N THR A 385 18.77 9.08 -12.43
CA THR A 385 20.17 9.23 -12.00
C THR A 385 20.32 9.63 -10.53
N ASN A 386 19.31 10.27 -9.93
CA ASN A 386 19.32 10.59 -8.49
C ASN A 386 19.27 9.33 -7.60
N ASP A 387 18.82 8.18 -8.12
CA ASP A 387 18.76 6.93 -7.38
C ASP A 387 20.16 6.48 -6.92
N LEU A 388 21.22 6.80 -7.67
CA LEU A 388 22.60 6.50 -7.28
C LEU A 388 22.97 7.14 -5.94
N ALA A 389 22.58 8.40 -5.72
CA ALA A 389 22.86 9.10 -4.47
C ALA A 389 22.04 8.53 -3.31
N VAL A 390 20.78 8.16 -3.57
CA VAL A 390 19.91 7.52 -2.58
C VAL A 390 20.51 6.18 -2.14
N LEU A 391 20.92 5.33 -3.08
CA LEU A 391 21.49 4.01 -2.81
C LEU A 391 22.84 4.09 -2.11
N ALA A 392 23.69 5.04 -2.51
CA ALA A 392 25.01 5.26 -1.89
C ALA A 392 24.92 5.76 -0.44
N ALA A 393 23.79 6.33 -0.03
CA ALA A 393 23.59 6.87 1.32
C ALA A 393 23.07 5.84 2.34
N LEU A 394 22.69 4.63 1.90
CA LEU A 394 22.18 3.58 2.80
C LEU A 394 23.26 3.07 3.73
N THR A 395 22.97 2.96 5.03
CA THR A 395 23.89 2.28 5.96
C THR A 395 23.92 0.77 5.76
N PHE A 396 22.85 0.20 5.18
CA PHE A 396 22.74 -1.23 4.90
C PHE A 396 22.22 -1.49 3.46
N PRO A 397 23.07 -1.31 2.43
CA PRO A 397 22.65 -1.44 1.05
C PRO A 397 22.37 -2.91 0.65
N GLY A 398 21.49 -3.11 -0.32
CA GLY A 398 21.18 -4.43 -0.87
C GLY A 398 20.63 -4.34 -2.29
N THR A 399 20.72 -5.44 -3.02
CA THR A 399 20.37 -5.54 -4.45
C THR A 399 19.32 -6.61 -4.74
N ASN A 400 18.51 -6.96 -3.74
CA ASN A 400 17.46 -7.96 -3.87
C ASN A 400 16.08 -7.32 -3.64
N TYR A 401 15.07 -7.84 -4.33
CA TYR A 401 13.67 -7.61 -3.99
C TYR A 401 13.23 -8.63 -2.93
N GLY A 402 12.16 -8.37 -2.20
CA GLY A 402 11.59 -9.27 -1.19
C GLY A 402 11.81 -8.82 0.26
N ASN A 403 11.13 -9.47 1.20
CA ASN A 403 11.24 -9.27 2.65
C ASN A 403 11.09 -7.82 3.14
N GLY A 404 10.41 -6.96 2.38
CA GLY A 404 10.31 -5.55 2.69
C GLY A 404 11.62 -4.78 2.52
N MET A 405 12.58 -5.27 1.74
CA MET A 405 13.86 -4.60 1.43
C MET A 405 13.69 -3.35 0.54
N PHE A 406 12.71 -2.49 0.86
CA PHE A 406 12.45 -1.24 0.17
C PHE A 406 13.55 -0.21 0.45
N VAL A 407 13.75 0.67 -0.53
CA VAL A 407 14.58 1.86 -0.42
C VAL A 407 13.67 3.07 -0.57
N ILE A 408 13.75 4.02 0.35
CA ILE A 408 12.94 5.25 0.33
C ILE A 408 13.84 6.43 -0.01
N ASP A 409 13.38 7.28 -0.91
CA ASP A 409 14.06 8.54 -1.24
C ASP A 409 13.95 9.53 -0.06
N PRO A 410 15.06 9.87 0.63
CA PRO A 410 15.03 10.71 1.82
C PRO A 410 14.70 12.18 1.53
N SER A 411 14.62 12.59 0.25
CA SER A 411 14.21 13.96 -0.11
C SER A 411 12.70 14.18 0.01
N GLY A 412 11.90 13.12 0.17
CA GLY A 412 10.45 13.19 0.14
C GLY A 412 9.84 13.32 -1.26
N THR A 413 10.65 13.21 -2.32
CA THR A 413 10.20 13.23 -3.71
C THR A 413 9.19 12.11 -3.99
N ARG A 414 8.03 12.46 -4.57
CA ARG A 414 7.01 11.47 -4.96
C ARG A 414 7.29 10.88 -6.34
N ARG A 415 7.24 9.57 -6.45
CA ARG A 415 7.61 8.81 -7.64
C ARG A 415 6.38 8.18 -8.27
N GLY A 416 6.38 8.05 -9.58
CA GLY A 416 5.23 7.48 -10.30
C GLY A 416 5.55 7.12 -11.74
N PRO A 417 4.61 6.53 -12.48
CA PRO A 417 4.90 5.96 -13.79
C PRO A 417 5.06 6.98 -14.92
N ARG A 418 4.91 8.29 -14.67
CA ARG A 418 4.82 9.34 -15.72
C ARG A 418 5.69 10.54 -15.40
N SER A 419 6.17 11.21 -16.45
CA SER A 419 6.98 12.44 -16.39
C SER A 419 6.19 13.72 -16.62
N ASP A 420 4.90 13.61 -16.95
CA ASP A 420 4.01 14.71 -17.34
C ASP A 420 3.08 15.16 -16.20
N ALA A 421 3.46 14.93 -14.95
CA ALA A 421 2.63 15.29 -13.81
C ALA A 421 2.49 16.81 -13.67
N THR A 422 1.26 17.32 -13.66
CA THR A 422 0.96 18.73 -13.35
C THR A 422 1.16 18.97 -11.85
N MET A 423 2.08 19.87 -11.48
CA MET A 423 2.63 19.89 -10.13
C MET A 423 1.68 20.49 -9.07
N GLY A 424 1.42 19.69 -8.02
CA GLY A 424 1.05 20.17 -6.67
C GLY A 424 2.16 19.90 -5.63
N HIS A 425 3.14 19.07 -5.96
CA HIS A 425 4.35 18.77 -5.19
C HIS A 425 5.45 18.25 -6.13
N VAL A 426 6.69 18.19 -5.65
CA VAL A 426 7.82 17.63 -6.42
C VAL A 426 7.53 16.18 -6.78
N SER A 427 7.79 15.79 -8.03
CA SER A 427 7.60 14.43 -8.50
C SER A 427 8.65 13.97 -9.50
N LEU A 428 8.86 12.65 -9.59
CA LEU A 428 9.84 12.02 -10.46
C LEU A 428 9.25 10.80 -11.17
N ALA A 429 9.43 10.72 -12.48
CA ALA A 429 9.06 9.53 -13.24
C ALA A 429 9.97 8.36 -12.88
N SER A 430 9.39 7.19 -12.59
CA SER A 430 10.10 6.00 -12.15
C SER A 430 9.61 4.78 -12.92
N PRO A 431 10.47 4.11 -13.71
CA PRO A 431 10.14 2.84 -14.34
C PRO A 431 9.87 1.72 -13.34
N PHE A 432 10.46 1.78 -12.15
CA PHE A 432 10.21 0.83 -11.07
C PHE A 432 8.72 0.77 -10.71
N HIS A 433 8.01 1.91 -10.72
CA HIS A 433 6.56 1.96 -10.48
C HIS A 433 5.70 1.34 -11.60
N ARG A 434 6.31 0.93 -12.71
CA ARG A 434 5.68 0.15 -13.79
C ARG A 434 6.10 -1.33 -13.78
N SER A 435 7.08 -1.68 -12.96
CA SER A 435 7.65 -3.03 -12.85
C SER A 435 6.93 -3.83 -11.77
N ALA A 436 6.77 -5.14 -11.97
CA ALA A 436 6.28 -6.03 -10.93
C ALA A 436 7.25 -6.16 -9.73
N ALA A 437 8.55 -5.88 -9.92
CA ALA A 437 9.56 -5.89 -8.86
C ALA A 437 9.24 -4.89 -7.73
N PHE A 438 8.50 -3.83 -8.04
CA PHE A 438 7.93 -2.92 -7.05
C PHE A 438 7.06 -3.66 -6.04
N CYS A 439 6.13 -4.51 -6.52
CA CYS A 439 5.30 -5.36 -5.67
C CYS A 439 6.14 -6.49 -5.03
N GLY A 440 7.10 -7.04 -5.78
CA GLY A 440 8.03 -8.06 -5.31
C GLY A 440 8.86 -7.66 -4.10
N THR A 441 9.01 -6.36 -3.83
CA THR A 441 9.68 -5.85 -2.62
C THR A 441 9.03 -6.37 -1.33
N CYS A 442 7.70 -6.55 -1.31
CA CYS A 442 6.97 -7.09 -0.16
C CYS A 442 6.36 -8.48 -0.41
N HIS A 443 6.15 -8.88 -1.67
CA HIS A 443 5.45 -10.12 -2.05
C HIS A 443 6.37 -11.30 -2.44
N ASP A 444 7.62 -11.28 -1.96
CA ASP A 444 8.54 -12.42 -1.97
C ASP A 444 9.11 -12.52 -0.55
N VAL A 445 8.53 -13.41 0.27
CA VAL A 445 8.73 -13.39 1.72
C VAL A 445 9.46 -14.65 2.17
N SER A 446 10.48 -14.46 2.99
CA SER A 446 11.36 -15.50 3.48
C SER A 446 11.77 -15.18 4.91
N ASN A 447 12.08 -16.23 5.67
CA ASN A 447 12.59 -16.10 7.02
C ASN A 447 14.13 -16.00 6.98
N PRO A 448 14.73 -14.83 7.32
CA PRO A 448 16.18 -14.62 7.24
C PRO A 448 16.95 -15.40 8.32
N VAL A 449 16.28 -16.02 9.29
CA VAL A 449 16.93 -16.85 10.33
C VAL A 449 17.49 -18.14 9.75
N PHE A 450 17.00 -18.58 8.58
CA PHE A 450 17.41 -19.84 7.96
C PHE A 450 18.02 -19.62 6.58
N THR A 451 19.17 -20.23 6.30
CA THR A 451 19.83 -20.21 4.99
C THR A 451 19.91 -21.62 4.42
N ARG A 452 19.70 -21.75 3.10
CA ARG A 452 19.78 -23.00 2.37
C ARG A 452 21.24 -23.48 2.24
N ASP A 453 21.50 -24.72 2.63
CA ASP A 453 22.80 -25.37 2.41
C ASP A 453 22.92 -26.00 1.01
N ALA A 454 24.08 -26.61 0.72
CA ALA A 454 24.36 -27.25 -0.57
C ALA A 454 23.45 -28.46 -0.88
N ASN A 455 22.83 -29.07 0.12
CA ASN A 455 21.88 -30.18 -0.04
C ASN A 455 20.44 -29.68 -0.15
N GLY A 456 20.24 -28.36 -0.11
CA GLY A 456 18.93 -27.74 -0.18
C GLY A 456 18.16 -27.71 1.13
N VAL A 457 18.80 -28.05 2.26
CA VAL A 457 18.20 -28.01 3.60
C VAL A 457 18.39 -26.62 4.20
N TYR A 458 17.34 -26.06 4.80
CA TYR A 458 17.41 -24.76 5.46
C TYR A 458 17.95 -24.91 6.88
N GLN A 459 19.17 -24.41 7.10
CA GLN A 459 19.87 -24.47 8.37
C GLN A 459 19.69 -23.15 9.15
N PRO A 460 19.59 -23.20 10.49
CA PRO A 460 19.57 -21.98 11.29
C PRO A 460 20.91 -21.26 11.18
N ASN A 461 20.87 -19.95 11.03
CA ASN A 461 22.05 -19.08 11.09
C ASN A 461 22.58 -18.98 12.53
N PRO A 462 23.85 -18.57 12.73
CA PRO A 462 24.35 -18.26 14.07
C PRO A 462 23.48 -17.19 14.75
N LEU A 463 23.04 -17.45 15.97
CA LEU A 463 22.25 -16.48 16.74
C LEU A 463 23.01 -15.17 16.95
N ASN A 464 22.27 -14.06 17.05
CA ASN A 464 22.82 -12.72 17.22
C ASN A 464 23.70 -12.25 16.05
N ALA A 465 23.41 -12.75 14.86
CA ALA A 465 24.02 -12.34 13.61
C ALA A 465 22.97 -12.30 12.48
N HIS A 466 23.14 -11.37 11.55
CA HIS A 466 22.32 -11.32 10.36
C HIS A 466 22.67 -12.46 9.39
N ALA A 467 21.76 -12.77 8.47
CA ALA A 467 22.03 -13.73 7.40
C ALA A 467 23.28 -13.32 6.58
N GLY A 468 24.04 -14.31 6.10
CA GLY A 468 25.18 -14.06 5.20
C GLY A 468 24.76 -13.73 3.76
N VAL A 469 23.52 -14.07 3.38
CA VAL A 469 22.93 -13.87 2.06
C VAL A 469 21.49 -13.38 2.25
N PHE A 470 21.08 -12.37 1.47
CA PHE A 470 19.75 -11.74 1.60
C PHE A 470 18.81 -11.99 0.43
N SER A 471 19.25 -12.76 -0.58
CA SER A 471 18.35 -13.17 -1.66
C SER A 471 17.23 -14.03 -1.09
N PRO A 472 15.94 -13.70 -1.34
CA PRO A 472 14.82 -14.52 -0.88
C PRO A 472 14.91 -15.97 -1.33
N HIS A 473 15.63 -16.25 -2.43
CA HIS A 473 15.76 -17.60 -3.00
C HIS A 473 16.76 -18.49 -2.25
N PHE A 474 17.57 -17.90 -1.35
CA PHE A 474 18.56 -18.61 -0.53
C PHE A 474 18.18 -18.70 0.96
N ILE A 475 17.21 -17.91 1.41
CA ILE A 475 16.67 -17.99 2.78
C ILE A 475 15.29 -18.66 2.78
N ALA A 476 14.87 -19.19 3.93
CA ALA A 476 13.74 -20.13 3.98
C ALA A 476 12.42 -19.52 3.46
N PRO A 477 11.72 -20.19 2.53
CA PRO A 477 10.49 -19.69 1.94
C PRO A 477 9.36 -19.57 2.95
N VAL A 478 8.67 -18.44 2.90
CA VAL A 478 7.35 -18.26 3.49
C VAL A 478 6.32 -18.05 2.38
N GLU A 479 6.57 -17.07 1.51
CA GLU A 479 5.74 -16.75 0.36
C GLU A 479 6.60 -16.57 -0.89
N ARG A 480 6.11 -17.04 -2.04
CA ARG A 480 6.79 -16.93 -3.34
C ARG A 480 5.97 -16.25 -4.41
N THR A 481 4.94 -15.47 -4.03
CA THR A 481 4.00 -14.85 -4.96
C THR A 481 4.68 -14.14 -6.13
N TYR A 482 5.69 -13.31 -5.85
CA TYR A 482 6.43 -12.60 -6.90
C TYR A 482 7.28 -13.55 -7.75
N SER A 483 8.00 -14.49 -7.13
CA SER A 483 8.84 -15.45 -7.85
C SER A 483 8.02 -16.42 -8.73
N GLU A 484 6.87 -16.88 -8.23
CA GLU A 484 5.87 -17.64 -8.99
C GLU A 484 5.41 -16.84 -10.23
N TRP A 485 5.19 -15.53 -10.09
CA TRP A 485 4.85 -14.69 -11.24
C TRP A 485 6.01 -14.46 -12.20
N LEU A 486 7.20 -14.20 -11.66
CA LEU A 486 8.42 -13.90 -12.42
C LEU A 486 8.78 -15.03 -13.38
N HIS A 487 8.50 -16.27 -12.97
CA HIS A 487 8.78 -17.49 -13.74
C HIS A 487 7.55 -18.07 -14.46
N SER A 488 6.51 -17.25 -14.67
CA SER A 488 5.32 -17.61 -15.44
C SER A 488 5.26 -16.89 -16.80
N ASP A 489 4.37 -17.33 -17.68
CA ASP A 489 4.12 -16.70 -18.98
C ASP A 489 3.58 -15.25 -18.86
N TYR A 490 3.10 -14.86 -17.67
CA TYR A 490 2.68 -13.48 -17.42
C TYR A 490 3.86 -12.52 -17.46
N ASN A 491 5.07 -12.94 -17.05
CA ASN A 491 6.28 -12.14 -17.16
C ASN A 491 6.96 -12.28 -18.55
N SER A 492 6.17 -12.30 -19.61
CA SER A 492 6.67 -12.29 -20.99
C SER A 492 6.42 -10.95 -21.65
N THR A 493 7.17 -10.64 -22.72
CA THR A 493 6.99 -9.39 -23.49
C THR A 493 5.55 -9.22 -24.01
N ASN A 494 4.88 -10.32 -24.36
CA ASN A 494 3.52 -10.31 -24.87
C ASN A 494 2.45 -10.44 -23.77
N GLY A 495 2.85 -10.79 -22.54
CA GLY A 495 1.95 -11.14 -21.46
C GLY A 495 0.92 -12.23 -21.82
N VAL A 496 -0.08 -12.37 -20.97
CA VAL A 496 -1.21 -13.30 -21.16
C VAL A 496 -2.47 -12.53 -21.51
N PHE A 497 -3.28 -13.07 -22.42
CA PHE A 497 -4.60 -12.53 -22.75
C PHE A 497 -5.55 -12.79 -21.58
N ALA A 498 -5.95 -11.74 -20.87
CA ALA A 498 -6.83 -11.79 -19.71
C ALA A 498 -7.69 -10.51 -19.63
N PRO A 499 -8.69 -10.38 -20.52
CA PRO A 499 -9.47 -9.14 -20.67
C PRO A 499 -10.27 -8.77 -19.41
N ALA A 500 -10.61 -9.74 -18.56
CA ALA A 500 -11.27 -9.51 -17.28
C ALA A 500 -10.42 -8.65 -16.32
N PHE A 501 -9.09 -8.70 -16.45
CA PHE A 501 -8.17 -7.98 -15.57
C PHE A 501 -7.56 -6.74 -16.22
N ALA A 502 -7.37 -6.79 -17.54
CA ALA A 502 -6.62 -5.80 -18.30
C ALA A 502 -7.22 -4.39 -18.26
N GLY A 503 -8.52 -4.23 -18.01
CA GLY A 503 -9.21 -2.95 -18.11
C GLY A 503 -9.04 -2.33 -19.51
N ASN A 504 -8.65 -1.06 -19.58
CA ASN A 504 -8.44 -0.34 -20.85
C ASN A 504 -7.13 -0.70 -21.58
N ARG A 505 -6.36 -1.69 -21.13
CA ARG A 505 -5.09 -2.02 -21.77
C ARG A 505 -5.29 -2.59 -23.19
N PRO A 506 -4.42 -2.23 -24.16
CA PRO A 506 -4.51 -2.74 -25.52
C PRO A 506 -4.49 -4.26 -25.59
N GLY A 507 -5.35 -4.83 -26.44
CA GLY A 507 -5.39 -6.26 -26.71
C GLY A 507 -5.84 -7.13 -25.53
N GLY A 508 -6.32 -6.55 -24.44
CA GLY A 508 -6.79 -7.32 -23.27
C GLY A 508 -5.69 -8.13 -22.58
N ARG A 509 -4.42 -7.67 -22.65
CA ARG A 509 -3.25 -8.40 -22.15
C ARG A 509 -2.69 -7.83 -20.86
N VAL A 510 -2.26 -8.73 -19.98
CA VAL A 510 -1.66 -8.44 -18.67
C VAL A 510 -0.27 -9.06 -18.59
N SER A 511 0.64 -8.37 -17.92
CA SER A 511 2.07 -8.73 -17.92
C SER A 511 2.88 -8.21 -16.74
N THR A 512 2.20 -7.65 -15.73
CA THR A 512 2.80 -7.20 -14.46
C THR A 512 1.73 -7.35 -13.39
N CYS A 513 2.13 -7.35 -12.12
CA CYS A 513 1.20 -7.39 -10.99
C CYS A 513 0.13 -6.28 -11.11
N GLN A 514 0.57 -5.07 -11.46
CA GLN A 514 -0.29 -3.89 -11.60
C GLN A 514 -1.36 -4.06 -12.68
N HIS A 515 -1.07 -4.80 -13.76
CA HIS A 515 -2.05 -4.97 -14.85
C HIS A 515 -3.32 -5.70 -14.41
N CYS A 516 -3.24 -6.54 -13.37
CA CYS A 516 -4.42 -7.20 -12.78
C CYS A 516 -4.90 -6.53 -11.50
N HIS A 517 -3.99 -6.15 -10.60
CA HIS A 517 -4.32 -5.65 -9.26
C HIS A 517 -4.49 -4.12 -9.19
N MET A 518 -4.17 -3.41 -10.28
CA MET A 518 -4.37 -1.98 -10.45
C MET A 518 -4.88 -1.66 -11.86
N ARG A 519 -6.00 -2.30 -12.22
CA ARG A 519 -6.55 -2.29 -13.58
C ARG A 519 -6.61 -0.89 -14.20
N SER A 520 -6.30 -0.79 -15.49
CA SER A 520 -6.30 0.48 -16.21
C SER A 520 -7.72 0.97 -16.49
N THR A 521 -7.98 2.25 -16.25
CA THR A 521 -9.26 2.93 -16.52
C THR A 521 -9.06 4.32 -17.12
N SER A 522 -10.13 4.91 -17.67
CA SER A 522 -10.12 6.30 -18.13
C SER A 522 -10.49 7.25 -16.98
N GLY A 523 -9.60 8.17 -16.60
CA GLY A 523 -9.83 9.11 -15.51
C GLY A 523 -8.69 10.09 -15.26
N HIS A 524 -8.90 10.99 -14.29
CA HIS A 524 -7.90 11.92 -13.79
C HIS A 524 -7.28 11.35 -12.50
N ALA A 525 -5.96 11.49 -12.37
CA ALA A 525 -5.22 10.95 -11.22
C ALA A 525 -5.33 11.82 -9.95
N ALA A 526 -5.91 13.00 -10.07
CA ALA A 526 -6.17 13.94 -8.98
C ALA A 526 -7.37 14.82 -9.34
N ASN A 527 -7.87 15.55 -8.34
CA ASN A 527 -9.05 16.40 -8.43
C ASN A 527 -8.82 17.61 -9.36
N THR A 528 -9.50 17.64 -10.50
CA THR A 528 -9.40 18.70 -11.51
C THR A 528 -10.00 20.03 -11.05
N ASN A 529 -10.85 20.04 -10.02
CA ASN A 529 -11.36 21.29 -9.44
C ASN A 529 -10.27 22.05 -8.67
N LEU A 530 -9.28 21.34 -8.13
CA LEU A 530 -8.14 21.94 -7.43
C LEU A 530 -6.99 22.27 -8.40
N ASN A 531 -6.82 21.46 -9.43
CA ASN A 531 -5.82 21.71 -10.48
C ASN A 531 -6.39 21.36 -11.86
N PRO A 532 -6.97 22.35 -12.57
CA PRO A 532 -7.58 22.14 -13.88
C PRO A 532 -6.62 21.64 -14.97
N GLY A 533 -5.30 21.76 -14.75
CA GLY A 533 -4.27 21.31 -15.69
C GLY A 533 -3.95 19.81 -15.63
N ILE A 534 -4.64 19.02 -14.80
CA ILE A 534 -4.41 17.56 -14.70
C ILE A 534 -4.94 16.87 -15.96
N PRO A 535 -4.12 16.12 -16.71
CA PRO A 535 -4.55 15.45 -17.94
C PRO A 535 -5.55 14.32 -17.66
N LEU A 536 -6.51 14.15 -18.57
CA LEU A 536 -7.33 12.94 -18.63
C LEU A 536 -6.47 11.80 -19.21
N ARG A 537 -6.43 10.67 -18.54
CA ARG A 537 -5.68 9.49 -18.99
C ARG A 537 -6.63 8.37 -19.36
N THR A 538 -6.34 7.64 -20.43
CA THR A 538 -7.12 6.47 -20.85
C THR A 538 -6.70 5.18 -20.15
N ASP A 539 -5.56 5.20 -19.46
CA ASP A 539 -4.88 4.04 -18.87
C ASP A 539 -4.42 4.29 -17.42
N MET A 540 -5.19 5.08 -16.67
CA MET A 540 -4.93 5.36 -15.26
C MET A 540 -5.08 4.09 -14.42
N ALA A 541 -4.11 3.82 -13.54
CA ALA A 541 -4.17 2.69 -12.62
C ALA A 541 -5.14 2.97 -11.46
N VAL A 542 -6.16 2.12 -11.29
CA VAL A 542 -7.03 2.17 -10.12
C VAL A 542 -6.30 1.54 -8.94
N HIS A 543 -6.38 2.19 -7.77
CA HIS A 543 -5.73 1.71 -6.55
C HIS A 543 -6.53 0.59 -5.87
N ASP A 544 -6.93 -0.43 -6.63
CA ASP A 544 -7.73 -1.57 -6.17
C ASP A 544 -6.96 -2.37 -5.12
N MET A 545 -5.79 -2.91 -5.50
CA MET A 545 -4.81 -3.59 -4.64
C MET A 545 -5.44 -4.65 -3.71
N VAL A 546 -6.43 -5.37 -4.21
CA VAL A 546 -7.11 -6.46 -3.51
C VAL A 546 -6.57 -7.82 -3.96
N GLY A 547 -6.62 -8.78 -3.03
CA GLY A 547 -6.40 -10.20 -3.28
C GLY A 547 -7.68 -10.99 -3.01
N GLY A 548 -7.57 -12.19 -2.40
CA GLY A 548 -8.72 -13.04 -2.07
C GLY A 548 -9.47 -12.70 -0.77
N SER A 549 -9.01 -11.74 0.03
CA SER A 549 -9.60 -11.48 1.35
C SER A 549 -10.96 -10.76 1.24
N THR A 550 -12.04 -11.45 1.57
CA THR A 550 -13.42 -10.92 1.58
C THR A 550 -14.01 -10.83 2.99
N TRP A 551 -13.66 -11.76 3.87
CA TRP A 551 -14.22 -11.85 5.23
C TRP A 551 -13.61 -10.84 6.20
N MET A 552 -12.28 -10.79 6.34
CA MET A 552 -11.62 -9.87 7.29
C MET A 552 -11.96 -8.40 7.03
N PRO A 553 -11.94 -7.88 5.77
CA PRO A 553 -12.39 -6.52 5.50
C PRO A 553 -13.78 -6.21 6.04
N ALA A 554 -14.74 -7.14 5.92
CA ALA A 554 -16.11 -6.95 6.40
C ALA A 554 -16.18 -6.78 7.93
N MET A 555 -15.18 -7.29 8.66
CA MET A 555 -15.11 -7.16 10.12
C MET A 555 -14.54 -5.81 10.55
N LEU A 556 -13.69 -5.18 9.73
CA LEU A 556 -12.94 -3.97 10.09
C LEU A 556 -13.86 -2.80 10.44
N THR A 557 -15.02 -2.68 9.80
CA THR A 557 -15.97 -1.59 10.07
C THR A 557 -16.51 -1.62 11.49
N ASN A 558 -16.64 -2.81 12.07
CA ASN A 558 -17.11 -3.00 13.44
C ASN A 558 -15.95 -2.91 14.44
N LEU A 559 -14.75 -3.36 14.04
CA LEU A 559 -13.57 -3.35 14.91
C LEU A 559 -12.95 -1.96 15.08
N PHE A 560 -12.98 -1.13 14.03
CA PHE A 560 -12.34 0.18 13.99
C PHE A 560 -13.30 1.28 13.51
N PRO A 561 -14.42 1.50 14.24
CA PRO A 561 -15.40 2.50 13.86
C PRO A 561 -14.78 3.90 13.84
N GLY A 562 -14.99 4.64 12.75
CA GLY A 562 -14.45 5.99 12.57
C GLY A 562 -13.03 6.05 11.99
N GLU A 563 -12.29 4.93 11.96
CA GLU A 563 -10.98 4.86 11.31
C GLU A 563 -11.08 4.34 9.86
N VAL A 564 -11.95 3.36 9.62
CA VAL A 564 -12.15 2.77 8.29
C VAL A 564 -13.39 3.34 7.59
N SER A 565 -13.40 3.31 6.25
CA SER A 565 -14.55 3.73 5.43
C SER A 565 -15.38 2.52 5.02
N GLN A 566 -16.58 2.37 5.60
CA GLN A 566 -17.49 1.27 5.26
C GLN A 566 -17.82 1.19 3.75
N PRO A 567 -18.15 2.29 3.04
CA PRO A 567 -18.35 2.23 1.59
C PRO A 567 -17.10 1.78 0.81
N ALA A 568 -15.91 2.22 1.22
CA ALA A 568 -14.67 1.81 0.56
C ALA A 568 -14.36 0.32 0.80
N ILE A 569 -14.55 -0.16 2.03
CA ILE A 569 -14.39 -1.57 2.40
C ILE A 569 -15.35 -2.45 1.59
N GLN A 570 -16.61 -2.07 1.50
CA GLN A 570 -17.60 -2.82 0.72
C GLN A 570 -17.20 -2.90 -0.76
N ALA A 571 -16.78 -1.78 -1.35
CA ALA A 571 -16.27 -1.77 -2.73
C ALA A 571 -15.00 -2.63 -2.88
N GLY A 572 -14.13 -2.67 -1.86
CA GLY A 572 -12.97 -3.56 -1.80
C GLY A 572 -13.36 -5.05 -1.82
N ILE A 573 -14.36 -5.44 -1.03
CA ILE A 573 -14.90 -6.81 -0.98
C ILE A 573 -15.48 -7.23 -2.33
N GLU A 574 -16.22 -6.33 -2.99
CA GLU A 574 -16.79 -6.57 -4.32
C GLU A 574 -15.69 -6.81 -5.36
N ARG A 575 -14.64 -6.00 -5.33
CA ARG A 575 -13.48 -6.19 -6.23
C ARG A 575 -12.71 -7.47 -5.92
N ALA A 576 -12.51 -7.82 -4.65
CA ALA A 576 -11.88 -9.08 -4.25
C ALA A 576 -12.70 -10.29 -4.73
N THR A 577 -14.02 -10.22 -4.60
CA THR A 577 -14.96 -11.24 -5.10
C THR A 577 -14.87 -11.36 -6.62
N TYR A 578 -14.84 -10.23 -7.34
CA TYR A 578 -14.67 -10.23 -8.80
C TYR A 578 -13.34 -10.87 -9.22
N LEU A 579 -12.23 -10.58 -8.54
CA LEU A 579 -10.95 -11.23 -8.82
C LEU A 579 -11.03 -12.73 -8.60
N LEU A 580 -11.56 -13.19 -7.46
CA LEU A 580 -11.73 -14.62 -7.16
C LEU A 580 -12.59 -15.34 -8.20
N GLN A 581 -13.66 -14.70 -8.67
CA GLN A 581 -14.54 -15.25 -9.69
C GLN A 581 -13.89 -15.36 -11.08
N ASN A 582 -12.76 -14.69 -11.31
CA ASN A 582 -12.01 -14.76 -12.57
C ASN A 582 -10.63 -15.42 -12.41
N ALA A 583 -10.21 -15.74 -11.19
CA ALA A 583 -8.91 -16.33 -10.87
C ALA A 583 -8.75 -17.78 -11.34
N ALA A 584 -9.86 -18.46 -11.64
CA ALA A 584 -9.88 -19.83 -12.12
C ALA A 584 -11.01 -20.08 -13.12
N SER A 585 -10.82 -21.08 -13.99
CA SER A 585 -11.86 -21.68 -14.81
C SER A 585 -12.21 -23.06 -14.26
N LEU A 586 -13.48 -23.48 -14.40
CA LEU A 586 -13.99 -24.76 -13.90
C LEU A 586 -14.74 -25.47 -15.02
N ALA A 587 -14.34 -26.70 -15.35
CA ALA A 587 -15.00 -27.53 -16.34
C ALA A 587 -15.36 -28.91 -15.76
N VAL A 588 -16.42 -29.51 -16.27
CA VAL A 588 -16.87 -30.85 -15.89
C VAL A 588 -17.09 -31.69 -17.14
N ALA A 589 -16.65 -32.95 -17.11
CA ALA A 589 -16.79 -33.89 -18.21
C ALA A 589 -17.15 -35.29 -17.70
N ASP A 590 -18.04 -35.97 -18.42
CA ASP A 590 -18.37 -37.37 -18.15
C ASP A 590 -17.35 -38.29 -18.84
N THR A 591 -16.80 -39.24 -18.10
CA THR A 591 -15.89 -40.27 -18.63
C THR A 591 -16.58 -41.62 -18.82
N GLY A 592 -17.87 -41.71 -18.53
CA GLY A 592 -18.69 -42.93 -18.56
C GLY A 592 -18.92 -43.51 -17.16
N THR A 593 -17.87 -43.62 -16.35
CA THR A 593 -17.95 -44.12 -14.97
C THR A 593 -17.71 -43.05 -13.91
N GLN A 594 -16.96 -42.00 -14.27
CA GLN A 594 -16.58 -40.92 -13.36
C GLN A 594 -16.91 -39.55 -13.95
N LEU A 595 -17.16 -38.60 -13.05
CA LEU A 595 -17.18 -37.18 -13.36
C LEU A 595 -15.76 -36.62 -13.23
N LYS A 596 -15.18 -36.18 -14.35
CA LYS A 596 -13.93 -35.41 -14.34
C LYS A 596 -14.22 -33.94 -14.10
N VAL A 597 -13.57 -33.37 -13.11
CA VAL A 597 -13.62 -31.94 -12.78
C VAL A 597 -12.24 -31.35 -13.05
N THR A 598 -12.17 -30.37 -13.94
CA THR A 598 -10.93 -29.66 -14.29
C THR A 598 -10.96 -28.26 -13.68
N VAL A 599 -9.96 -27.93 -12.86
CA VAL A 599 -9.72 -26.58 -12.35
C VAL A 599 -8.52 -26.00 -13.07
N THR A 600 -8.70 -24.89 -13.79
CA THR A 600 -7.61 -24.19 -14.50
C THR A 600 -7.26 -22.91 -13.76
N ASN A 601 -5.97 -22.71 -13.48
CA ASN A 601 -5.45 -21.49 -12.86
C ASN A 601 -5.31 -20.37 -13.90
N GLU A 602 -6.02 -19.26 -13.69
CA GLU A 602 -5.94 -18.05 -14.52
C GLU A 602 -5.13 -16.93 -13.84
N CYS A 603 -4.47 -17.25 -12.73
CA CYS A 603 -3.58 -16.34 -12.02
C CYS A 603 -2.17 -16.38 -12.62
N GLY A 604 -1.43 -15.29 -12.42
CA GLY A 604 0.00 -15.25 -12.76
C GLY A 604 0.90 -15.93 -11.75
N HIS A 605 0.37 -16.49 -10.68
CA HIS A 605 1.08 -17.16 -9.59
C HIS A 605 0.29 -18.42 -9.20
N LYS A 606 0.72 -19.18 -8.18
CA LYS A 606 -0.04 -20.36 -7.74
C LYS A 606 -1.47 -20.00 -7.31
N LEU A 607 -2.38 -20.96 -7.44
CA LEU A 607 -3.76 -20.85 -6.96
C LEU A 607 -3.98 -21.79 -5.74
N PRO A 608 -4.21 -21.24 -4.53
CA PRO A 608 -3.98 -19.85 -4.12
C PRO A 608 -2.50 -19.55 -3.83
N THR A 609 -2.07 -18.28 -3.90
CA THR A 609 -0.75 -17.82 -3.45
C THR A 609 -0.84 -17.07 -2.10
N GLY A 610 0.28 -16.56 -1.61
CA GLY A 610 0.38 -15.78 -0.36
C GLY A 610 0.66 -16.64 0.87
N TYR A 611 0.28 -16.13 2.06
CA TYR A 611 0.59 -16.80 3.34
C TYR A 611 0.05 -18.24 3.41
N PRO A 612 0.86 -19.21 3.87
CA PRO A 612 0.57 -20.64 3.73
C PRO A 612 -0.38 -21.25 4.78
N GLU A 613 -0.45 -20.70 5.99
CA GLU A 613 -1.05 -21.38 7.16
C GLU A 613 -2.58 -21.57 7.11
N GLY A 614 -3.28 -20.76 6.31
CA GLY A 614 -4.74 -20.68 6.39
C GLY A 614 -5.49 -20.53 5.06
N ARG A 615 -4.79 -20.30 3.94
CA ARG A 615 -5.45 -20.13 2.63
C ARG A 615 -5.66 -21.48 1.97
N ARG A 616 -6.88 -21.69 1.47
CA ARG A 616 -7.21 -22.88 0.69
C ARG A 616 -8.24 -22.61 -0.39
N VAL A 617 -8.14 -23.35 -1.48
CA VAL A 617 -9.16 -23.48 -2.52
C VAL A 617 -9.61 -24.93 -2.56
N TRP A 618 -10.90 -25.24 -2.75
CA TRP A 618 -11.33 -26.64 -2.85
C TRP A 618 -12.57 -26.82 -3.72
N LEU A 619 -12.79 -28.07 -4.11
CA LEU A 619 -13.98 -28.52 -4.81
C LEU A 619 -15.03 -29.05 -3.82
N ASN A 620 -16.24 -28.52 -3.91
CA ASN A 620 -17.44 -29.12 -3.34
C ASN A 620 -18.25 -29.76 -4.48
N VAL A 621 -18.53 -31.05 -4.38
CA VAL A 621 -19.21 -31.83 -5.43
C VAL A 621 -20.41 -32.54 -4.84
N GLN A 622 -21.60 -32.19 -5.31
CA GLN A 622 -22.88 -32.72 -4.83
C GLN A 622 -23.59 -33.47 -5.95
N PHE A 623 -23.92 -34.75 -5.74
CA PHE A 623 -24.62 -35.60 -6.71
C PHE A 623 -26.09 -35.77 -6.33
N TYR A 624 -26.99 -35.69 -7.32
CA TYR A 624 -28.43 -35.78 -7.12
C TYR A 624 -29.08 -36.82 -8.03
N ASP A 625 -30.12 -37.48 -7.52
CA ASP A 625 -31.00 -38.33 -8.32
C ASP A 625 -32.02 -37.50 -9.14
N ALA A 626 -32.87 -38.19 -9.91
CA ALA A 626 -33.91 -37.56 -10.74
C ALA A 626 -35.01 -36.85 -9.92
N ALA A 627 -35.17 -37.19 -8.64
CA ALA A 627 -36.12 -36.57 -7.72
C ALA A 627 -35.49 -35.40 -6.93
N ASN A 628 -34.24 -35.01 -7.26
CA ASN A 628 -33.43 -34.00 -6.58
C ASN A 628 -33.03 -34.37 -5.14
N ASN A 629 -33.01 -35.66 -4.78
CA ASN A 629 -32.41 -36.10 -3.51
C ASN A 629 -30.89 -36.10 -3.64
N LEU A 630 -30.19 -35.63 -2.61
CA LEU A 630 -28.72 -35.70 -2.54
C LEU A 630 -28.29 -37.16 -2.32
N LEU A 631 -27.48 -37.68 -3.22
CA LEU A 631 -26.93 -39.05 -3.18
C LEU A 631 -25.56 -39.11 -2.51
N ALA A 632 -24.70 -38.13 -2.82
CA ALA A 632 -23.35 -38.03 -2.27
C ALA A 632 -22.86 -36.58 -2.31
N GLU A 633 -21.98 -36.23 -1.39
CA GLU A 633 -21.29 -34.94 -1.34
C GLU A 633 -19.83 -35.15 -0.92
N SER A 634 -18.91 -34.47 -1.60
CA SER A 634 -17.48 -34.39 -1.24
C SER A 634 -17.08 -32.94 -1.01
N GLY A 635 -16.19 -32.70 -0.03
CA GLY A 635 -15.68 -31.36 0.28
C GLY A 635 -16.74 -30.39 0.85
N ALA A 636 -17.68 -30.91 1.66
CA ALA A 636 -18.71 -30.11 2.33
C ALA A 636 -18.12 -29.13 3.35
N TYR A 637 -18.68 -27.92 3.44
CA TYR A 637 -18.33 -26.95 4.48
C TYR A 637 -19.52 -26.71 5.41
N ASP A 638 -19.33 -26.92 6.71
CA ASP A 638 -20.34 -26.63 7.73
C ASP A 638 -20.17 -25.20 8.27
N PRO A 639 -21.08 -24.26 7.93
CA PRO A 639 -20.99 -22.87 8.39
C PRO A 639 -21.20 -22.71 9.91
N ASN A 640 -21.81 -23.69 10.58
CA ASN A 640 -22.05 -23.61 12.03
C ASN A 640 -20.79 -23.95 12.81
N THR A 641 -20.02 -24.94 12.36
CA THR A 641 -18.81 -25.42 13.05
C THR A 641 -17.50 -24.94 12.42
N GLY A 642 -17.56 -24.40 11.20
CA GLY A 642 -16.39 -23.99 10.41
C GLY A 642 -15.59 -25.15 9.82
N VAL A 643 -16.11 -26.37 9.89
CA VAL A 643 -15.41 -27.59 9.46
C VAL A 643 -15.54 -27.78 7.96
N LEU A 644 -14.41 -28.01 7.28
CA LEU A 644 -14.34 -28.52 5.92
C LEU A 644 -14.13 -30.03 5.96
N THR A 645 -15.05 -30.79 5.37
CA THR A 645 -14.95 -32.25 5.26
C THR A 645 -13.79 -32.65 4.36
N ARG A 646 -12.97 -33.58 4.86
CA ARG A 646 -11.81 -34.16 4.15
C ARG A 646 -12.06 -35.66 3.89
N ASP A 647 -13.07 -35.96 3.09
CA ASP A 647 -13.33 -37.33 2.61
C ASP A 647 -12.27 -37.77 1.58
N ALA A 648 -12.24 -39.05 1.24
CA ALA A 648 -11.21 -39.61 0.34
C ALA A 648 -11.20 -39.01 -1.07
N ALA A 649 -12.32 -38.41 -1.52
CA ALA A 649 -12.43 -37.74 -2.82
C ALA A 649 -12.26 -36.22 -2.72
N ALA A 650 -12.10 -35.66 -1.52
CA ALA A 650 -11.96 -34.22 -1.33
C ALA A 650 -10.68 -33.71 -1.99
N LYS A 651 -10.82 -32.69 -2.85
CA LYS A 651 -9.70 -31.99 -3.47
C LYS A 651 -9.56 -30.60 -2.89
N ILE A 652 -8.49 -30.39 -2.13
CA ILE A 652 -8.17 -29.14 -1.44
C ILE A 652 -6.76 -28.72 -1.87
N TYR A 653 -6.65 -27.52 -2.43
CA TYR A 653 -5.41 -26.89 -2.86
C TYR A 653 -4.88 -25.99 -1.73
N GLU A 654 -3.79 -26.41 -1.10
CA GLU A 654 -3.18 -25.77 0.07
C GLU A 654 -1.70 -26.16 0.18
N VAL A 655 -0.99 -25.53 1.11
CA VAL A 655 0.44 -25.78 1.38
C VAL A 655 0.64 -25.96 2.88
N HIS A 656 1.51 -26.90 3.24
CA HIS A 656 1.82 -27.22 4.63
C HIS A 656 3.32 -27.10 4.89
N PRO A 657 3.78 -25.92 5.36
CA PRO A 657 5.10 -25.78 5.94
C PRO A 657 5.22 -26.53 7.26
N GLY A 658 6.44 -26.73 7.73
CA GLY A 658 6.72 -27.44 8.96
C GLY A 658 8.17 -27.31 9.42
N ILE A 659 8.43 -28.01 10.52
CA ILE A 659 9.72 -28.05 11.20
C ILE A 659 10.44 -29.31 10.74
N ASP A 660 11.63 -29.16 10.15
CA ASP A 660 12.40 -30.29 9.67
C ASP A 660 13.22 -30.95 10.80
N THR A 661 13.63 -32.18 10.51
CA THR A 661 14.39 -33.06 11.42
C THR A 661 15.68 -32.45 11.96
N ASN A 662 16.30 -31.50 11.24
CA ASN A 662 17.54 -30.84 11.66
C ASN A 662 17.37 -29.88 12.84
N ILE A 663 16.15 -29.36 13.09
CA ILE A 663 15.89 -28.39 14.17
C ILE A 663 14.80 -28.85 15.16
N ALA A 664 14.03 -29.90 14.85
CA ALA A 664 12.95 -30.40 15.69
C ALA A 664 13.36 -30.65 17.15
N SER A 665 14.50 -31.35 17.36
CA SER A 665 15.02 -31.63 18.71
C SER A 665 15.47 -30.36 19.45
N LEU A 666 16.01 -29.37 18.74
CA LEU A 666 16.42 -28.08 19.32
C LEU A 666 15.20 -27.30 19.84
N LEU A 667 14.09 -27.36 19.11
CA LEU A 667 12.85 -26.65 19.44
C LEU A 667 11.96 -27.40 20.44
N GLY A 668 12.25 -28.67 20.74
CA GLY A 668 11.36 -29.53 21.50
C GLY A 668 10.00 -29.74 20.82
N LYS A 669 9.98 -29.72 19.47
CA LYS A 669 8.78 -29.86 18.63
C LYS A 669 8.94 -31.05 17.67
N PRO A 670 7.84 -31.69 17.22
CA PRO A 670 7.93 -32.78 16.26
C PRO A 670 8.44 -32.29 14.89
N ALA A 671 9.13 -33.18 14.18
CA ALA A 671 9.54 -32.95 12.79
C ALA A 671 8.37 -33.22 11.84
N ASP A 672 7.43 -32.29 11.76
CA ASP A 672 6.18 -32.43 11.01
C ASP A 672 5.67 -31.07 10.53
N LYS A 673 4.57 -31.08 9.78
CA LYS A 673 3.77 -29.89 9.43
C LYS A 673 3.47 -29.08 10.69
N SER A 674 3.58 -27.77 10.58
CA SER A 674 3.39 -26.87 11.71
C SER A 674 2.85 -25.52 11.29
N LEU A 675 2.03 -24.95 12.16
CA LEU A 675 1.48 -23.59 12.01
C LEU A 675 2.32 -22.55 12.77
N HIS A 676 3.45 -22.95 13.37
CA HIS A 676 4.43 -22.04 13.97
C HIS A 676 5.23 -21.30 12.88
N PHE A 677 4.61 -20.26 12.29
CA PHE A 677 5.08 -19.50 11.14
C PHE A 677 6.60 -19.25 11.12
N VAL A 678 7.17 -18.69 12.20
CA VAL A 678 8.60 -18.29 12.26
C VAL A 678 9.55 -19.45 12.53
N LEU A 679 9.05 -20.63 12.89
CA LEU A 679 9.85 -21.82 13.16
C LEU A 679 9.92 -22.78 11.96
N ASN A 680 9.05 -22.58 10.97
CA ASN A 680 8.98 -23.41 9.77
C ASN A 680 10.23 -23.20 8.91
N ASN A 681 10.92 -24.30 8.58
CA ASN A 681 12.10 -24.31 7.71
C ASN A 681 11.98 -25.30 6.54
N LYS A 682 10.81 -25.92 6.34
CA LYS A 682 10.56 -26.88 5.26
C LYS A 682 9.12 -26.83 4.80
N VAL A 683 8.90 -27.08 3.50
CA VAL A 683 7.57 -27.34 2.93
C VAL A 683 7.39 -28.85 2.83
N TYR A 684 6.40 -29.40 3.52
CA TYR A 684 6.10 -30.84 3.51
C TYR A 684 5.15 -31.23 2.39
N GLU A 685 4.19 -30.36 2.08
CA GLU A 685 3.19 -30.57 1.03
C GLU A 685 2.85 -29.22 0.39
N ASP A 686 2.70 -29.20 -0.92
CA ASP A 686 2.17 -28.08 -1.68
C ASP A 686 1.56 -28.63 -2.97
N ASN A 687 0.24 -28.69 -3.03
CA ASN A 687 -0.49 -29.16 -4.21
C ASN A 687 -1.18 -28.02 -4.95
N ARG A 688 -0.81 -26.77 -4.69
CA ARG A 688 -1.46 -25.58 -5.29
C ARG A 688 -1.12 -25.52 -6.77
N ILE A 689 -2.13 -25.21 -7.58
CA ILE A 689 -2.01 -25.27 -9.06
C ILE A 689 -1.05 -24.16 -9.52
N PRO A 690 0.05 -24.47 -10.23
CA PRO A 690 0.99 -23.46 -10.71
C PRO A 690 0.39 -22.61 -11.85
N PRO A 691 0.96 -21.43 -12.17
CA PRO A 691 0.48 -20.60 -13.25
C PRO A 691 0.91 -21.11 -14.62
N ARG A 692 0.31 -20.54 -15.67
CA ARG A 692 0.70 -20.77 -17.06
C ARG A 692 2.20 -20.51 -17.26
N GLY A 693 2.88 -21.41 -17.97
CA GLY A 693 4.33 -21.33 -18.18
C GLY A 693 5.16 -21.99 -17.08
N PHE A 694 4.52 -22.72 -16.15
CA PHE A 694 5.20 -23.51 -15.12
C PHE A 694 6.34 -24.36 -15.69
N ASN A 695 7.47 -24.35 -14.98
CA ASN A 695 8.62 -25.19 -15.28
C ASN A 695 9.27 -25.66 -13.98
N HIS A 696 9.46 -26.98 -13.83
CA HIS A 696 10.02 -27.57 -12.61
C HIS A 696 11.38 -26.99 -12.23
N THR A 697 12.30 -26.91 -13.18
CA THR A 697 13.68 -26.47 -12.92
C THR A 697 13.71 -25.02 -12.44
N ALA A 698 12.92 -24.14 -13.05
CA ALA A 698 12.80 -22.75 -12.62
C ALA A 698 12.20 -22.63 -11.21
N TYR A 699 11.15 -23.39 -10.90
CA TYR A 699 10.46 -23.32 -9.61
C TYR A 699 11.28 -23.92 -8.45
N ALA A 700 12.02 -24.99 -8.71
CA ALA A 700 12.93 -25.58 -7.75
C ALA A 700 14.05 -24.61 -7.33
N ALA A 701 14.50 -23.74 -8.24
CA ALA A 701 15.61 -22.81 -7.99
C ALA A 701 15.32 -21.78 -6.87
N PHE A 702 14.05 -21.38 -6.70
CA PHE A 702 13.64 -20.44 -5.64
C PHE A 702 12.83 -21.09 -4.52
N GLY A 703 12.70 -22.42 -4.52
CA GLY A 703 11.93 -23.16 -3.51
C GLY A 703 10.41 -22.98 -3.64
N GLY A 704 9.92 -22.77 -4.87
CA GLY A 704 8.49 -22.65 -5.17
C GLY A 704 7.88 -23.87 -5.84
N GLU A 705 8.58 -25.00 -5.96
CA GLU A 705 8.03 -26.21 -6.60
C GLU A 705 6.85 -26.79 -5.80
N PRO A 706 5.80 -27.34 -6.45
CA PRO A 706 4.84 -28.22 -5.78
C PRO A 706 5.52 -29.39 -5.07
N VAL A 707 5.00 -29.81 -3.91
CA VAL A 707 5.57 -30.86 -3.07
C VAL A 707 4.51 -31.90 -2.77
N GLY A 708 4.78 -33.18 -3.04
CA GLY A 708 3.82 -34.26 -2.84
C GLY A 708 2.71 -34.32 -3.90
N HIS A 709 2.76 -33.47 -4.92
CA HIS A 709 1.87 -33.49 -6.09
C HIS A 709 2.65 -33.09 -7.34
N HIS A 710 2.40 -33.76 -8.47
CA HIS A 710 3.11 -33.56 -9.74
C HIS A 710 2.25 -32.80 -10.75
N TYR A 711 2.86 -31.83 -11.45
CA TYR A 711 2.29 -31.10 -12.58
C TYR A 711 3.32 -31.15 -13.70
N ASP A 712 2.93 -31.50 -14.93
CA ASP A 712 3.88 -31.46 -16.05
C ASP A 712 4.32 -30.02 -16.37
N ASP A 713 5.48 -29.85 -17.01
CA ASP A 713 5.92 -28.54 -17.51
C ASP A 713 4.84 -27.95 -18.44
N GLY A 714 4.48 -26.70 -18.19
CA GLY A 714 3.40 -26.00 -18.88
C GLY A 714 1.99 -26.36 -18.41
N GLN A 715 1.82 -27.28 -17.46
CA GLN A 715 0.52 -27.58 -16.85
C GLN A 715 0.15 -26.48 -15.84
N TYR A 716 -1.04 -25.92 -15.99
CA TYR A 716 -1.60 -24.89 -15.11
C TYR A 716 -3.08 -25.20 -14.76
N TRP A 717 -3.43 -26.47 -14.81
CA TRP A 717 -4.73 -27.01 -14.44
C TRP A 717 -4.56 -28.31 -13.67
N ASP A 718 -5.60 -28.71 -12.94
CA ASP A 718 -5.67 -29.99 -12.23
C ASP A 718 -6.98 -30.70 -12.55
N ASP A 719 -6.89 -31.99 -12.85
CA ASP A 719 -8.03 -32.87 -13.10
C ASP A 719 -8.28 -33.75 -11.88
N THR A 720 -9.49 -33.71 -11.33
CA THR A 720 -9.95 -34.60 -10.26
C THR A 720 -11.10 -35.47 -10.76
N LEU A 721 -11.05 -36.77 -10.47
CA LEU A 721 -12.07 -37.74 -10.86
C LEU A 721 -12.95 -38.07 -9.66
N TYR A 722 -14.27 -37.99 -9.84
CA TYR A 722 -15.27 -38.38 -8.84
C TYR A 722 -16.09 -39.54 -9.37
N GLU A 723 -16.23 -40.60 -8.58
CA GLU A 723 -17.14 -41.70 -8.91
C GLU A 723 -18.59 -41.19 -9.04
N LEU A 724 -19.29 -41.61 -10.10
CA LEU A 724 -20.70 -41.29 -10.27
C LEU A 724 -21.55 -42.24 -9.40
N PRO A 725 -22.30 -41.74 -8.39
CA PRO A 725 -23.18 -42.58 -7.61
C PRO A 725 -24.26 -43.23 -8.49
N VAL A 726 -24.63 -44.47 -8.17
CA VAL A 726 -25.73 -45.15 -8.88
C VAL A 726 -27.01 -44.31 -8.76
N GLY A 727 -27.63 -44.04 -9.91
CA GLY A 727 -28.85 -43.21 -9.99
C GLY A 727 -28.60 -41.71 -10.03
N ALA A 728 -27.35 -41.25 -10.00
CA ALA A 728 -27.04 -39.83 -10.18
C ALA A 728 -27.44 -39.37 -11.59
N THR A 729 -28.24 -38.31 -11.65
CA THR A 729 -28.67 -37.67 -12.89
C THR A 729 -28.15 -36.25 -13.06
N ARG A 730 -27.68 -35.65 -11.95
CA ARG A 730 -27.15 -34.30 -11.88
C ARG A 730 -26.01 -34.23 -10.87
N ALA A 731 -25.02 -33.39 -11.14
CA ALA A 731 -24.03 -32.98 -10.16
C ALA A 731 -23.86 -31.46 -10.16
N GLU A 732 -23.79 -30.87 -8.97
CA GLU A 732 -23.39 -29.48 -8.77
C GLU A 732 -21.94 -29.45 -8.28
N VAL A 733 -21.08 -28.76 -9.01
CA VAL A 733 -19.65 -28.61 -8.70
C VAL A 733 -19.38 -27.15 -8.40
N LYS A 734 -18.80 -26.86 -7.23
CA LYS A 734 -18.49 -25.50 -6.78
C LYS A 734 -17.02 -25.43 -6.38
N LEU A 735 -16.30 -24.44 -6.91
CA LEU A 735 -14.95 -24.10 -6.51
C LEU A 735 -15.02 -22.98 -5.47
N TYR A 736 -14.52 -23.23 -4.28
CA TYR A 736 -14.53 -22.30 -3.16
C TYR A 736 -13.13 -21.83 -2.81
N TYR A 737 -13.03 -20.58 -2.35
CA TYR A 737 -11.84 -20.01 -1.72
C TYR A 737 -12.16 -19.65 -0.27
N GLN A 738 -11.23 -19.91 0.65
CA GLN A 738 -11.33 -19.44 2.03
C GLN A 738 -10.06 -18.70 2.45
N SER A 739 -10.25 -17.53 3.08
CA SER A 739 -9.17 -16.63 3.46
C SER A 739 -8.34 -17.15 4.63
N THR A 740 -8.97 -17.77 5.62
CA THR A 740 -8.32 -18.37 6.79
C THR A 740 -9.09 -19.62 7.23
N SER A 741 -8.35 -20.65 7.63
CA SER A 741 -8.89 -21.95 8.01
C SER A 741 -9.29 -21.97 9.49
N LYS A 742 -10.18 -22.88 9.86
CA LYS A 742 -10.55 -23.11 11.27
C LYS A 742 -9.31 -23.53 12.07
N GLU A 743 -8.53 -24.42 11.47
CA GLU A 743 -7.33 -25.02 12.03
C GLU A 743 -6.32 -23.94 12.44
N PHE A 744 -6.13 -22.91 11.60
CA PHE A 744 -5.23 -21.81 11.92
C PHE A 744 -5.77 -20.88 13.01
N VAL A 745 -7.06 -20.54 12.97
CA VAL A 745 -7.69 -19.71 14.02
C VAL A 745 -7.64 -20.39 15.38
N GLU A 746 -7.98 -21.69 15.45
CA GLU A 746 -7.92 -22.47 16.70
C GLU A 746 -6.48 -22.64 17.20
N PHE A 747 -5.53 -22.83 16.28
CA PHE A 747 -4.10 -22.89 16.62
C PHE A 747 -3.61 -21.58 17.24
N LEU A 748 -3.89 -20.43 16.61
CA LEU A 748 -3.52 -19.11 17.14
C LEU A 748 -4.19 -18.83 18.48
N HIS A 749 -5.43 -19.28 18.68
CA HIS A 749 -6.14 -19.16 19.94
C HIS A 749 -5.49 -19.98 21.06
N THR A 750 -5.20 -21.25 20.79
CA THR A 750 -4.72 -22.19 21.82
C THR A 750 -3.25 -21.97 22.16
N ASN A 751 -2.44 -21.53 21.18
CA ASN A 751 -1.00 -21.40 21.36
C ASN A 751 -0.54 -19.99 21.74
N ASN A 752 -1.38 -18.95 21.58
CA ASN A 752 -1.03 -17.62 22.09
C ASN A 752 -1.27 -17.57 23.61
N VAL A 753 -0.17 -17.50 24.37
CA VAL A 753 -0.19 -17.43 25.84
C VAL A 753 0.42 -16.13 26.39
N THR A 754 0.86 -15.23 25.50
CA THR A 754 1.54 -13.98 25.87
C THR A 754 0.60 -12.78 25.89
N ASN A 755 -0.49 -12.81 25.12
CA ASN A 755 -1.53 -11.78 25.13
C ASN A 755 -2.90 -12.33 24.70
N THR A 756 -3.88 -11.43 24.50
CA THR A 756 -5.27 -11.79 24.17
C THR A 756 -5.57 -11.89 22.68
N LYS A 757 -4.60 -11.63 21.78
CA LYS A 757 -4.89 -11.50 20.34
C LYS A 757 -5.42 -12.78 19.69
N GLY A 758 -4.93 -13.95 20.11
CA GLY A 758 -5.48 -15.23 19.65
C GLY A 758 -6.94 -15.42 20.08
N GLN A 759 -7.29 -15.04 21.31
CA GLN A 759 -8.66 -15.10 21.83
C GLN A 759 -9.58 -14.08 21.14
N GLU A 760 -9.10 -12.86 20.92
CA GLU A 760 -9.84 -11.81 20.19
C GLU A 760 -10.19 -12.26 18.77
N LEU A 761 -9.23 -12.83 18.05
CA LEU A 761 -9.45 -13.41 16.71
C LEU A 761 -10.45 -14.57 16.75
N TYR A 762 -10.32 -15.49 17.71
CA TYR A 762 -11.24 -16.62 17.84
C TYR A 762 -12.68 -16.15 18.08
N ASN A 763 -12.88 -15.19 18.97
CA ASN A 763 -14.20 -14.62 19.25
C ASN A 763 -14.78 -13.93 18.01
N LEU A 764 -13.95 -13.17 17.28
CA LEU A 764 -14.38 -12.56 16.01
C LEU A 764 -14.82 -13.63 15.01
N TRP A 765 -14.01 -14.67 14.82
CA TRP A 765 -14.30 -15.77 13.91
C TRP A 765 -15.58 -16.53 14.30
N ALA A 766 -15.68 -16.95 15.58
CA ALA A 766 -16.80 -17.73 16.09
C ALA A 766 -18.15 -16.99 15.97
N ASN A 767 -18.14 -15.67 16.18
CA ASN A 767 -19.34 -14.83 16.17
C ASN A 767 -19.73 -14.32 14.76
N ASN A 768 -18.90 -14.51 13.74
CA ASN A 768 -19.12 -13.95 12.39
C ASN A 768 -19.03 -15.00 11.29
N GLY A 769 -19.77 -16.10 11.46
CA GLY A 769 -19.93 -17.14 10.44
C GLY A 769 -18.68 -17.97 10.15
N LYS A 770 -17.65 -17.87 11.00
CA LYS A 770 -16.45 -18.71 10.97
C LYS A 770 -15.67 -18.61 9.65
N CYS A 771 -15.55 -17.39 9.10
CA CYS A 771 -14.92 -17.13 7.79
C CYS A 771 -15.51 -18.02 6.68
N PRO A 772 -16.78 -17.81 6.29
CA PRO A 772 -17.41 -18.62 5.25
C PRO A 772 -16.65 -18.52 3.93
N PRO A 773 -16.61 -19.59 3.11
CA PRO A 773 -15.96 -19.55 1.83
C PRO A 773 -16.62 -18.61 0.84
N THR A 774 -15.81 -18.04 -0.04
CA THR A 774 -16.25 -17.28 -1.21
C THR A 774 -16.33 -18.22 -2.41
N LEU A 775 -17.49 -18.25 -3.07
CA LEU A 775 -17.67 -18.99 -4.32
C LEU A 775 -16.85 -18.34 -5.44
N MET A 776 -15.96 -19.11 -6.07
CA MET A 776 -15.18 -18.68 -7.22
C MET A 776 -15.91 -19.01 -8.53
N LYS A 777 -16.23 -20.30 -8.73
CA LYS A 777 -16.88 -20.81 -9.94
C LYS A 777 -17.83 -21.93 -9.60
N SER A 778 -18.81 -22.15 -10.46
CA SER A 778 -19.68 -23.32 -10.42
C SER A 778 -19.85 -23.93 -11.81
N ALA A 779 -20.08 -25.23 -11.83
CA ALA A 779 -20.40 -25.99 -13.02
C ALA A 779 -21.47 -27.04 -12.68
N THR A 780 -22.24 -27.46 -13.67
CA THR A 780 -23.29 -28.46 -13.51
C THR A 780 -23.11 -29.55 -14.54
N TRP A 781 -23.13 -30.79 -14.09
CA TRP A 781 -23.19 -31.97 -14.95
C TRP A 781 -24.60 -32.58 -14.90
N VAL A 782 -25.05 -33.15 -16.03
CA VAL A 782 -26.28 -33.93 -16.14
C VAL A 782 -26.08 -35.17 -17.03
N THR A 783 -26.82 -36.25 -16.76
CA THR A 783 -26.68 -37.54 -17.50
C THR A 783 -27.06 -37.44 -18.98
N ALA A 784 -28.03 -36.60 -19.36
CA ALA A 784 -28.27 -36.23 -20.76
C ALA A 784 -29.15 -34.99 -20.86
N PHE A 785 -30.34 -35.06 -20.27
CA PHE A 785 -31.35 -34.01 -20.24
C PHE A 785 -32.10 -34.03 -18.90
N GLN A 786 -32.44 -32.87 -18.35
CA GLN A 786 -33.34 -32.72 -17.20
C GLN A 786 -34.33 -31.60 -17.47
N MET A 787 -35.61 -31.92 -17.58
CA MET A 787 -36.66 -30.93 -17.82
C MET A 787 -36.74 -29.92 -16.66
N GLN A 788 -36.86 -28.63 -17.00
CA GLN A 788 -37.02 -27.52 -16.04
C GLN A 788 -38.46 -27.02 -16.02
N SER A 789 -39.02 -26.72 -17.20
CA SER A 789 -40.38 -26.23 -17.35
C SER A 789 -40.95 -26.56 -18.74
N ALA A 790 -42.27 -26.61 -18.84
CA ALA A 790 -42.98 -26.72 -20.11
C ALA A 790 -44.27 -25.88 -20.00
N ALA A 791 -44.31 -24.73 -20.66
CA ALA A 791 -45.39 -23.76 -20.51
C ALA A 791 -45.57 -22.88 -21.75
N PHE A 792 -46.75 -22.26 -21.88
CA PHE A 792 -46.96 -21.21 -22.87
C PHE A 792 -46.32 -19.89 -22.41
N THR A 793 -45.67 -19.20 -23.35
CA THR A 793 -45.19 -17.83 -23.19
C THR A 793 -46.34 -16.83 -23.32
N GLU A 794 -46.12 -15.59 -22.88
CA GLU A 794 -47.09 -14.49 -23.05
C GLU A 794 -47.45 -14.23 -24.53
N GLN A 795 -46.58 -14.63 -25.46
CA GLN A 795 -46.79 -14.52 -26.91
C GLN A 795 -47.52 -15.72 -27.51
N GLY A 796 -48.02 -16.66 -26.69
CA GLY A 796 -48.77 -17.84 -27.14
C GLY A 796 -47.91 -18.99 -27.68
N ARG A 797 -46.58 -18.89 -27.58
CA ARG A 797 -45.64 -19.96 -28.01
C ARG A 797 -45.45 -20.98 -26.89
N PHE A 798 -45.39 -22.27 -27.20
CA PHE A 798 -45.12 -23.31 -26.21
C PHE A 798 -43.60 -23.48 -26.02
N ARG A 799 -43.09 -23.21 -24.83
CA ARG A 799 -41.67 -23.28 -24.48
C ARG A 799 -41.40 -24.47 -23.57
N ILE A 800 -40.43 -25.32 -23.94
CA ILE A 800 -39.82 -26.29 -23.02
C ILE A 800 -38.42 -25.79 -22.67
N GLN A 801 -38.16 -25.63 -21.37
CA GLN A 801 -36.82 -25.38 -20.83
C GLN A 801 -36.29 -26.66 -20.19
N PHE A 802 -35.02 -26.95 -20.41
CA PHE A 802 -34.36 -28.12 -19.87
C PHE A 802 -32.88 -27.87 -19.66
N LEU A 803 -32.28 -28.59 -18.72
CA LEU A 803 -30.84 -28.77 -18.67
C LEU A 803 -30.45 -29.87 -19.65
N CYS A 804 -29.31 -29.71 -20.28
CA CYS A 804 -28.74 -30.70 -21.18
C CYS A 804 -27.23 -30.77 -20.96
N ARG A 805 -26.65 -31.92 -21.28
CA ARG A 805 -25.20 -32.07 -21.22
C ARG A 805 -24.56 -31.16 -22.28
N PRO A 806 -23.63 -30.27 -21.91
CA PRO A 806 -22.90 -29.45 -22.88
C PRO A 806 -22.20 -30.34 -23.92
N GLY A 807 -22.24 -29.94 -25.19
CA GLY A 807 -21.65 -30.70 -26.31
C GLY A 807 -22.47 -31.91 -26.78
N LEU A 808 -23.57 -32.27 -26.12
CA LEU A 808 -24.43 -33.38 -26.54
C LEU A 808 -25.38 -32.91 -27.66
N THR A 809 -25.16 -33.37 -28.89
CA THR A 809 -26.06 -33.07 -30.00
C THR A 809 -27.42 -33.76 -29.80
N TYR A 810 -28.49 -32.98 -29.89
CA TYR A 810 -29.86 -33.50 -29.80
C TYR A 810 -30.74 -32.93 -30.90
N THR A 811 -31.83 -33.66 -31.17
CA THR A 811 -32.86 -33.33 -32.12
C THR A 811 -34.21 -33.21 -31.42
N ILE A 812 -34.94 -32.13 -31.68
CA ILE A 812 -36.29 -31.92 -31.18
C ILE A 812 -37.27 -32.45 -32.22
N GLU A 813 -38.14 -33.33 -31.76
CA GLU A 813 -39.14 -33.95 -32.61
C GLU A 813 -40.53 -33.79 -32.00
N TYR A 814 -41.55 -33.73 -32.86
CA TYR A 814 -42.96 -33.64 -32.47
C TYR A 814 -43.83 -34.68 -33.17
N LYS A 815 -45.03 -34.88 -32.62
CA LYS A 815 -46.14 -35.59 -33.28
C LYS A 815 -47.49 -35.11 -32.75
N ASP A 816 -48.51 -35.23 -33.58
CA ASP A 816 -49.86 -34.72 -33.28
C ASP A 816 -50.79 -35.74 -32.62
N ALA A 817 -50.31 -36.97 -32.39
CA ALA A 817 -51.02 -37.98 -31.61
C ALA A 817 -50.02 -38.93 -30.96
N LEU A 818 -50.29 -39.36 -29.72
CA LEU A 818 -49.42 -40.31 -29.03
C LEU A 818 -49.29 -41.65 -29.79
N ALA A 819 -50.35 -42.07 -30.48
CA ALA A 819 -50.38 -43.28 -31.31
C ALA A 819 -49.75 -43.14 -32.71
N ALA A 820 -49.35 -41.93 -33.14
CA ALA A 820 -48.76 -41.74 -34.46
C ALA A 820 -47.43 -42.52 -34.59
N PRO A 821 -47.22 -43.23 -35.72
CA PRO A 821 -46.09 -44.14 -35.87
C PRO A 821 -44.75 -43.43 -36.09
N THR A 822 -44.78 -42.16 -36.52
CA THR A 822 -43.58 -41.39 -36.87
C THR A 822 -43.51 -40.09 -36.07
N TRP A 823 -42.29 -39.75 -35.68
CA TRP A 823 -41.94 -38.44 -35.12
C TRP A 823 -41.41 -37.55 -36.24
N GLN A 824 -41.77 -36.28 -36.24
CA GLN A 824 -41.33 -35.28 -37.21
C GLN A 824 -40.28 -34.38 -36.57
N THR A 825 -39.18 -34.12 -37.26
CA THR A 825 -38.15 -33.18 -36.79
C THR A 825 -38.63 -31.75 -36.99
N PHE A 826 -38.34 -30.87 -36.03
CA PHE A 826 -38.59 -29.43 -36.18
C PHE A 826 -37.84 -28.88 -37.40
N ALA A 827 -38.54 -28.11 -38.24
CA ALA A 827 -37.98 -27.60 -39.49
C ALA A 827 -36.91 -26.51 -39.26
N ALA A 828 -37.10 -25.65 -38.26
CA ALA A 828 -36.10 -24.71 -37.75
C ALA A 828 -35.64 -25.13 -36.34
N ASN A 829 -34.34 -25.01 -36.03
CA ASN A 829 -33.75 -25.38 -34.73
C ASN A 829 -33.91 -26.86 -34.33
N GLY A 830 -34.23 -27.74 -35.29
CA GLY A 830 -34.51 -29.14 -35.03
C GLY A 830 -33.34 -29.95 -34.50
N THR A 831 -32.09 -29.61 -34.84
CA THR A 831 -30.89 -30.23 -34.27
C THR A 831 -29.98 -29.16 -33.66
N GLN A 832 -29.52 -29.39 -32.44
CA GLN A 832 -28.79 -28.43 -31.61
C GLN A 832 -27.59 -29.12 -30.97
N THR A 833 -26.47 -28.40 -30.86
CA THR A 833 -25.33 -28.80 -30.02
C THR A 833 -25.08 -27.67 -29.03
N PRO A 834 -25.59 -27.78 -27.79
CA PRO A 834 -25.55 -26.69 -26.82
C PRO A 834 -24.13 -26.50 -26.29
N GLY A 835 -23.67 -25.25 -26.26
CA GLY A 835 -22.39 -24.88 -25.62
C GLY A 835 -22.46 -24.80 -24.09
N GLY A 836 -23.66 -24.78 -23.51
CA GLY A 836 -23.90 -24.65 -22.07
C GLY A 836 -24.96 -25.62 -21.56
N THR A 837 -25.14 -25.66 -20.24
CA THR A 837 -25.99 -26.66 -19.58
C THR A 837 -27.48 -26.35 -19.67
N SER A 838 -27.87 -25.10 -19.91
CA SER A 838 -29.28 -24.70 -20.05
C SER A 838 -29.65 -24.56 -21.51
N SER A 839 -30.79 -25.13 -21.90
CA SER A 839 -31.34 -24.99 -23.24
C SER A 839 -32.87 -24.88 -23.20
N HIS A 840 -33.43 -24.40 -24.30
CA HIS A 840 -34.86 -24.36 -24.49
C HIS A 840 -35.21 -24.49 -25.98
N PHE A 841 -36.46 -24.86 -26.24
CA PHE A 841 -37.05 -24.65 -27.55
C PHE A 841 -38.44 -24.06 -27.40
N GLU A 842 -38.88 -23.39 -28.46
CA GLU A 842 -40.21 -22.80 -28.55
C GLU A 842 -40.89 -23.31 -29.81
N ASP A 843 -42.15 -23.68 -29.67
CA ASP A 843 -43.03 -23.96 -30.78
C ASP A 843 -44.06 -22.83 -30.91
N ASP A 844 -44.03 -22.12 -32.04
CA ASP A 844 -45.02 -21.11 -32.42
C ASP A 844 -46.14 -21.70 -33.30
N PHE A 845 -46.12 -23.02 -33.52
CA PHE A 845 -47.07 -23.77 -34.32
C PHE A 845 -47.17 -23.29 -35.77
N THR A 846 -46.09 -22.72 -36.32
CA THR A 846 -46.03 -22.33 -37.73
C THR A 846 -45.49 -23.47 -38.61
N ALA A 847 -45.62 -23.33 -39.92
CA ALA A 847 -45.00 -24.26 -40.87
C ALA A 847 -43.46 -24.29 -40.74
N ALA A 848 -42.85 -23.21 -40.24
CA ALA A 848 -41.40 -23.10 -40.06
C ALA A 848 -40.88 -23.76 -38.78
N SER A 849 -41.72 -23.95 -37.75
CA SER A 849 -41.35 -24.68 -36.54
C SER A 849 -41.73 -26.16 -36.65
N SER A 850 -43.02 -26.46 -36.59
CA SER A 850 -43.61 -27.77 -36.33
C SER A 850 -44.75 -28.09 -37.30
N GLY A 851 -44.66 -27.56 -38.52
CA GLY A 851 -45.56 -27.89 -39.62
C GLY A 851 -46.98 -27.32 -39.50
N GLY A 852 -47.20 -26.33 -38.62
CA GLY A 852 -48.52 -25.74 -38.38
C GLY A 852 -49.20 -26.24 -37.09
N PRO A 853 -50.42 -25.76 -36.76
CA PRO A 853 -51.19 -26.21 -35.60
C PRO A 853 -51.55 -27.70 -35.70
N SER A 854 -51.58 -28.39 -34.55
CA SER A 854 -51.98 -29.80 -34.51
C SER A 854 -53.44 -29.98 -34.96
N PRO A 855 -53.73 -30.87 -35.94
CA PRO A 855 -55.10 -31.18 -36.35
C PRO A 855 -55.97 -31.78 -35.25
N THR A 856 -55.35 -32.37 -34.21
CA THR A 856 -56.04 -33.02 -33.09
C THR A 856 -56.22 -32.10 -31.89
N GLY A 857 -55.66 -30.88 -31.93
CA GLY A 857 -55.58 -29.98 -30.79
C GLY A 857 -54.55 -30.39 -29.73
N ALA A 858 -53.85 -31.51 -29.90
CA ALA A 858 -52.80 -31.97 -28.99
C ALA A 858 -51.47 -32.15 -29.72
N ARG A 859 -50.36 -31.78 -29.07
CA ARG A 859 -49.01 -31.98 -29.60
C ARG A 859 -48.10 -32.58 -28.53
N PHE A 860 -47.30 -33.56 -28.95
CA PHE A 860 -46.33 -34.25 -28.11
C PHE A 860 -44.93 -33.95 -28.62
N TYR A 861 -44.00 -33.74 -27.70
CA TYR A 861 -42.61 -33.41 -28.01
C TYR A 861 -41.69 -34.46 -27.40
N ARG A 862 -40.55 -34.72 -28.06
CA ARG A 862 -39.43 -35.43 -27.45
C ARG A 862 -38.11 -34.81 -27.88
N ILE A 863 -37.12 -34.98 -27.00
CA ILE A 863 -35.73 -34.66 -27.28
C ILE A 863 -35.01 -35.98 -27.53
N ARG A 864 -34.49 -36.16 -28.74
CA ARG A 864 -33.74 -37.34 -29.14
C ARG A 864 -32.27 -36.98 -29.20
N TYR A 865 -31.41 -37.79 -28.61
CA TYR A 865 -29.97 -37.65 -28.72
C TYR A 865 -29.35 -38.99 -29.06
N HIS A 866 -28.16 -38.96 -29.64
CA HIS A 866 -27.33 -40.15 -29.80
C HIS A 866 -26.41 -40.21 -28.60
N ALA A 867 -26.61 -41.20 -27.73
CA ALA A 867 -25.63 -41.54 -26.72
C ALA A 867 -24.35 -42.02 -27.45
N PRO A 868 -23.16 -41.56 -27.06
CA PRO A 868 -21.88 -42.09 -27.58
C PRO A 868 -21.75 -43.60 -27.34
#